data_AF-A0A7V7SYJ8-F1
#
_entry.id   AF-A0A7V7SYJ8-F1
#
_cell.length_a   1.000
_cell.length_b   1.000
_cell.length_c   1.000
_cell.angle_alpha   90.00
_cell.angle_beta   90.00
_cell.angle_gamma   90.00
#
_symmetry.space_group_name_H-M   'P 1'
#
loop_
_entity.id
_entity.type
_entity.pdbx_description
1 polymer ?
#
loop_
_entity_poly.entity_id
_entity_poly.type
_entity_poly.pdbx_seq_one_letter_code
_entity_poly.pdbx_strand_id
1 'polypeptide(L)'
;MNVRLVSICLIALSVGVTVLPDTRAANAASDESRSPPSPLQLQRVLAQTGSSYRPRTRHLLPDGRPRFTNRLILEDALYLLQHAHNPVEWYPWGEAAFAEARRSGKPILLSIGYSSCHWCHVMARESFDDPRTAASINRHFVAIKLDREQHPEVDRLYALAARLLQGQSGWPLTLVLTAEGHPIVSTTYLPNEPFTEFIDHVAQQWRDQRSALRKQAQAAQAKLREATELRGGTQAVDEAVLLAAERNLRARLDDLQGGFGETAKFPREPWLLFLQARVVLEGGIALVEPLDTTLTAMALGGIHDQAGGGFHRYAIDPGWDTPHFEKMLYNQAGLSRVYLRAWARNGSLLYRDTALRTLDATLCDFRTPEGAFHAAIDADSAGEEGIYYLWTLDQLRSALPGIDADWAADLLGVTAVGAFAGANVLRLTETPAAIAARTGATEQAVITRLNGIRERLRQEREQRRIPPARDDKVLLGWNGLMIATLAEAAVLAGDNRYRLAAERAADYLWRIHRAEDGSLWRVSRGGRTSVAAQLEDYAYFGQALVALYDATQELRWLSRSRALAEVMIEQFWDPKDGGFYSVSVESAKWVPMRVKSVHDETLASGNAAAFDLLQRLYRRSGEYRFRERAEATLASLSPGIAAAPDRFAATLLAVNEGQYGEVNARAYAAQGNLEATAEIIAWHGDSAELVIRLRLQPGWHVNAHQPLQAELMATEVQLGGTRPGWRMVAIDYPGAVERSLGFQSEPLALYEEEVLIRAQVERVGDPSPAVPALVPLHLRIQACNDRLCLQPERLLLYPSGAAAAYSAAPTVGLGDRERLSPR
;
A
#
# COMPACT_ATOMS: atom_id res chain seq x y z
N MET A 1 50.56 9.06 -56.51
CA MET A 1 51.78 8.27 -56.25
C MET A 1 51.64 7.62 -54.88
N ASN A 2 51.86 6.30 -54.82
CA ASN A 2 51.92 5.41 -53.64
C ASN A 2 50.64 4.96 -52.93
N VAL A 3 50.07 3.92 -53.55
CA VAL A 3 49.47 2.67 -53.01
C VAL A 3 49.78 2.32 -51.54
N ARG A 4 48.75 1.90 -50.79
CA ARG A 4 48.74 0.61 -50.03
C ARG A 4 47.31 0.15 -49.71
N LEU A 5 46.97 -1.02 -50.23
CA LEU A 5 45.84 -1.89 -49.86
C LEU A 5 45.96 -2.33 -48.39
N VAL A 6 44.84 -2.63 -47.71
CA VAL A 6 44.51 -3.97 -47.16
C VAL A 6 42.97 -4.13 -47.04
N SER A 7 42.53 -5.34 -47.36
CA SER A 7 41.18 -5.86 -47.57
C SER A 7 40.30 -6.04 -46.33
N ILE A 8 39.00 -5.78 -46.56
CA ILE A 8 37.78 -6.53 -46.19
C ILE A 8 37.93 -7.71 -45.21
N CYS A 9 37.14 -7.66 -44.12
CA CYS A 9 36.41 -8.81 -43.59
C CYS A 9 35.02 -8.36 -43.10
N LEU A 10 33.98 -8.80 -43.83
CA LEU A 10 32.57 -8.70 -43.48
C LEU A 10 32.22 -9.77 -42.43
N ILE A 11 31.68 -9.35 -41.29
CA ILE A 11 30.82 -10.22 -40.46
C ILE A 11 29.49 -9.49 -40.29
N ALA A 12 28.44 -10.08 -40.86
CA ALA A 12 27.07 -9.65 -40.71
C ALA A 12 26.58 -9.94 -39.29
N LEU A 13 26.06 -8.92 -38.61
CA LEU A 13 25.16 -9.07 -37.47
C LEU A 13 23.83 -8.42 -37.86
N SER A 14 22.91 -9.27 -38.32
CA SER A 14 21.51 -8.94 -38.54
C SER A 14 20.83 -8.66 -37.20
N VAL A 15 20.73 -7.38 -36.82
CA VAL A 15 19.80 -6.94 -35.78
C VAL A 15 18.44 -6.79 -36.44
N GLY A 16 17.59 -7.80 -36.28
CA GLY A 16 16.16 -7.70 -36.61
C GLY A 16 15.51 -6.70 -35.65
N VAL A 17 15.32 -5.47 -36.12
CA VAL A 17 14.42 -4.52 -35.47
C VAL A 17 13.00 -4.98 -35.76
N THR A 18 12.40 -5.71 -34.84
CA THR A 18 10.96 -5.97 -34.85
C THR A 18 10.27 -4.68 -34.45
N VAL A 19 9.77 -3.95 -35.45
CA VAL A 19 8.85 -2.82 -35.24
C VAL A 19 7.57 -3.40 -34.62
N LEU A 20 7.33 -3.13 -33.35
CA LEU A 20 6.04 -3.42 -32.71
C LEU A 20 4.96 -2.56 -33.41
N PRO A 21 3.83 -3.15 -33.84
CA PRO A 21 2.77 -2.36 -34.45
C PRO A 21 2.16 -1.40 -33.41
N ASP A 22 1.83 -0.20 -33.89
CA ASP A 22 1.28 0.90 -33.13
C ASP A 22 0.01 0.48 -32.35
N THR A 23 0.13 0.31 -31.03
CA THR A 23 -0.94 -0.20 -30.15
C THR A 23 -1.98 0.85 -29.77
N ARG A 24 -1.94 2.05 -30.35
CA ARG A 24 -2.86 3.15 -29.98
C ARG A 24 -4.25 3.05 -30.61
N ALA A 25 -4.43 2.28 -31.68
CA ALA A 25 -5.72 2.21 -32.40
C ALA A 25 -6.73 1.18 -31.84
N ALA A 26 -6.38 0.39 -30.82
CA ALA A 26 -7.27 -0.66 -30.28
C ALA A 26 -8.20 -0.20 -29.14
N ASN A 27 -8.03 1.04 -28.63
CA ASN A 27 -8.78 1.53 -27.47
C ASN A 27 -10.08 2.28 -27.80
N ALA A 28 -10.56 2.22 -29.05
CA ALA A 28 -11.83 2.81 -29.47
C ALA A 28 -12.95 1.77 -29.70
N ALA A 29 -12.73 0.49 -29.35
CA ALA A 29 -13.67 -0.60 -29.65
C ALA A 29 -14.04 -1.43 -28.41
N SER A 30 -14.66 -0.82 -27.41
CA SER A 30 -15.34 -1.55 -26.32
C SER A 30 -16.81 -1.16 -26.11
N ASP A 31 -17.38 -0.31 -26.96
CA ASP A 31 -18.81 0.07 -26.89
C ASP A 31 -19.68 -0.60 -27.99
N GLU A 32 -19.09 -1.46 -28.82
CA GLU A 32 -19.79 -2.25 -29.84
C GLU A 32 -19.92 -3.73 -29.43
N SER A 33 -20.81 -4.07 -28.49
CA SER A 33 -21.62 -5.30 -28.62
C SER A 33 -22.85 -5.28 -27.70
N ARG A 34 -23.96 -4.71 -28.19
CA ARG A 34 -25.28 -4.88 -27.57
C ARG A 34 -25.84 -6.31 -27.70
N SER A 35 -25.09 -7.24 -28.29
CA SER A 35 -25.49 -8.63 -28.50
C SER A 35 -24.61 -9.57 -27.69
N PRO A 36 -25.17 -10.63 -27.06
CA PRO A 36 -24.38 -11.65 -26.38
C PRO A 36 -23.31 -12.22 -27.33
N PRO A 37 -22.09 -12.52 -26.85
CA PRO A 37 -21.06 -13.09 -27.71
C PRO A 37 -21.54 -14.41 -28.29
N SER A 38 -21.37 -14.57 -29.61
CA SER A 38 -21.79 -15.81 -30.28
C SER A 38 -20.93 -16.98 -29.81
N PRO A 39 -21.44 -18.23 -29.80
CA PRO A 39 -20.62 -19.42 -29.53
C PRO A 39 -19.35 -19.50 -30.40
N LEU A 40 -19.43 -19.03 -31.65
CA LEU A 40 -18.29 -18.94 -32.56
C LEU A 40 -17.22 -17.94 -32.10
N GLN A 41 -17.62 -16.82 -31.50
CA GLN A 41 -16.69 -15.84 -30.93
C GLN A 41 -15.90 -16.43 -29.77
N LEU A 42 -16.59 -17.13 -28.85
CA LEU A 42 -15.94 -17.79 -27.71
C LEU A 42 -14.97 -18.89 -28.17
N GLN A 43 -15.37 -19.69 -29.16
CA GLN A 43 -14.51 -20.72 -29.74
C GLN A 43 -13.27 -20.13 -30.43
N ARG A 44 -13.40 -19.00 -31.12
CA ARG A 44 -12.27 -18.31 -31.76
C ARG A 44 -11.27 -17.82 -30.73
N VAL A 45 -11.73 -17.16 -29.67
CA VAL A 45 -10.84 -16.68 -28.60
C VAL A 45 -10.16 -17.85 -27.90
N LEU A 46 -10.90 -18.92 -27.60
CA LEU A 46 -10.30 -20.14 -27.05
C LEU A 46 -9.24 -20.75 -27.97
N ALA A 47 -9.48 -20.79 -29.28
CA ALA A 47 -8.49 -21.28 -30.25
C ALA A 47 -7.25 -20.39 -30.37
N GLN A 48 -7.36 -19.11 -30.00
CA GLN A 48 -6.26 -18.15 -29.94
C GLN A 48 -5.52 -18.17 -28.61
N THR A 49 -6.11 -18.77 -27.56
CA THR A 49 -5.39 -18.99 -26.31
C THR A 49 -4.21 -19.93 -26.60
N GLY A 50 -3.00 -19.43 -26.35
CA GLY A 50 -1.77 -20.15 -26.71
C GLY A 50 -1.66 -21.52 -26.04
N SER A 51 -0.71 -22.35 -26.49
CA SER A 51 -0.49 -23.71 -25.97
C SER A 51 -0.14 -23.79 -24.48
N SER A 52 0.22 -22.66 -23.85
CA SER A 52 0.46 -22.53 -22.40
C SER A 52 -0.81 -22.35 -21.57
N TYR A 53 -1.95 -22.03 -22.20
CA TYR A 53 -3.22 -21.86 -21.49
C TYR A 53 -3.68 -23.18 -20.89
N ARG A 54 -4.12 -23.14 -19.62
CA ARG A 54 -4.64 -24.31 -18.89
C ARG A 54 -6.02 -23.96 -18.35
N PRO A 55 -7.10 -24.56 -18.88
CA PRO A 55 -8.45 -24.36 -18.36
C PRO A 55 -8.55 -24.76 -16.89
N ARG A 56 -9.07 -23.88 -16.03
CA ARG A 56 -9.34 -24.18 -14.62
C ARG A 56 -10.72 -24.83 -14.45
N THR A 57 -10.84 -26.09 -14.82
CA THR A 57 -12.08 -26.89 -14.64
C THR A 57 -11.77 -28.39 -14.59
N ARG A 58 -12.61 -29.17 -13.92
CA ARG A 58 -12.58 -30.65 -14.00
C ARG A 58 -13.26 -31.21 -15.25
N HIS A 59 -13.97 -30.39 -16.02
CA HIS A 59 -14.76 -30.81 -17.17
C HIS A 59 -13.98 -30.69 -18.47
N LEU A 60 -12.99 -31.56 -18.66
CA LEU A 60 -12.19 -31.62 -19.88
C LEU A 60 -12.73 -32.70 -20.84
N LEU A 61 -12.67 -32.40 -22.13
CA LEU A 61 -12.85 -33.38 -23.21
C LEU A 61 -11.61 -34.29 -23.30
N PRO A 62 -11.69 -35.45 -23.99
CA PRO A 62 -10.55 -36.36 -24.15
C PRO A 62 -9.30 -35.72 -24.78
N ASP A 63 -9.47 -34.64 -25.54
CA ASP A 63 -8.39 -33.88 -26.18
C ASP A 63 -7.84 -32.73 -25.30
N GLY A 64 -8.26 -32.66 -24.04
CA GLY A 64 -7.83 -31.64 -23.08
C GLY A 64 -8.52 -30.29 -23.21
N ARG A 65 -9.44 -30.12 -24.18
CA ARG A 65 -10.22 -28.88 -24.30
C ARG A 65 -11.31 -28.81 -23.22
N PRO A 66 -11.68 -27.61 -22.75
CA PRO A 66 -12.76 -27.48 -21.78
C PRO A 66 -14.12 -27.78 -22.42
N ARG A 67 -14.98 -28.51 -21.71
CA ARG A 67 -16.35 -28.81 -22.13
C ARG A 67 -17.25 -27.58 -22.09
N PHE A 68 -16.99 -26.67 -21.15
CA PHE A 68 -17.76 -25.44 -20.95
C PHE A 68 -16.85 -24.23 -21.15
N THR A 69 -17.38 -23.20 -21.82
CA THR A 69 -16.74 -21.89 -21.95
C THR A 69 -17.82 -20.83 -21.91
N ASN A 70 -17.70 -19.87 -20.99
CA ASN A 70 -18.61 -18.75 -20.82
C ASN A 70 -17.96 -17.43 -21.26
N ARG A 71 -18.63 -16.31 -20.99
CA ARG A 71 -18.25 -14.97 -21.48
C ARG A 71 -16.95 -14.46 -20.88
N LEU A 72 -16.56 -14.96 -19.71
CA LEU A 72 -15.37 -14.48 -18.99
C LEU A 72 -14.06 -14.81 -19.71
N ILE A 73 -14.05 -15.67 -20.74
CA ILE A 73 -12.87 -15.89 -21.58
C ILE A 73 -12.45 -14.63 -22.37
N LEU A 74 -13.33 -13.63 -22.46
CA LEU A 74 -13.09 -12.35 -23.12
C LEU A 74 -12.48 -11.29 -22.17
N GLU A 75 -12.43 -11.57 -20.87
CA GLU A 75 -11.95 -10.65 -19.85
C GLU A 75 -10.43 -10.72 -19.72
N ASP A 76 -9.85 -9.69 -19.10
CA ASP A 76 -8.39 -9.59 -18.88
C ASP A 76 -7.98 -9.90 -17.43
N ALA A 77 -8.89 -9.84 -16.46
CA ALA A 77 -8.61 -10.19 -15.08
C ALA A 77 -8.36 -11.68 -14.89
N LEU A 78 -7.26 -12.02 -14.21
CA LEU A 78 -6.92 -13.39 -13.86
C LEU A 78 -8.08 -14.07 -13.10
N TYR A 79 -8.69 -13.39 -12.13
CA TYR A 79 -9.81 -13.94 -11.38
C TYR A 79 -10.99 -14.32 -12.29
N LEU A 80 -11.40 -13.44 -13.23
CA LEU A 80 -12.49 -13.73 -14.14
C LEU A 80 -12.14 -14.88 -15.11
N LEU A 81 -10.92 -14.88 -15.65
CA LEU A 81 -10.42 -15.93 -16.53
C LEU A 81 -10.36 -17.31 -15.84
N GLN A 82 -10.08 -17.35 -14.54
CA GLN A 82 -10.13 -18.59 -13.74
C GLN A 82 -11.55 -19.20 -13.68
N HIS A 83 -12.60 -18.43 -13.98
CA HIS A 83 -13.99 -18.88 -14.02
C HIS A 83 -14.55 -19.04 -15.45
N ALA A 84 -13.75 -18.79 -16.48
CA ALA A 84 -14.17 -18.84 -17.88
C ALA A 84 -14.69 -20.21 -18.33
N HIS A 85 -14.32 -21.28 -17.62
CA HIS A 85 -14.68 -22.66 -17.93
C HIS A 85 -15.63 -23.31 -16.94
N ASN A 86 -16.24 -22.52 -16.04
CA ASN A 86 -17.33 -23.04 -15.22
C ASN A 86 -18.59 -23.26 -16.08
N PRO A 87 -19.41 -24.28 -15.78
CA PRO A 87 -20.71 -24.50 -16.40
C PRO A 87 -21.73 -23.38 -16.12
N VAL A 88 -21.49 -22.53 -15.13
CA VAL A 88 -22.28 -21.30 -14.90
C VAL A 88 -22.06 -20.33 -16.06
N GLU A 89 -23.14 -19.77 -16.59
CA GLU A 89 -23.11 -18.76 -17.66
C GLU A 89 -22.81 -17.37 -17.11
N TRP A 90 -21.59 -17.18 -16.63
CA TRP A 90 -21.16 -15.92 -16.07
C TRP A 90 -21.20 -14.76 -17.08
N TYR A 91 -21.63 -13.61 -16.58
CA TYR A 91 -21.40 -12.30 -17.16
C TYR A 91 -20.31 -11.56 -16.38
N PRO A 92 -19.48 -10.74 -17.05
CA PRO A 92 -18.74 -9.69 -16.35
C PRO A 92 -19.71 -8.62 -15.82
N TRP A 93 -19.22 -7.78 -14.92
CA TRP A 93 -19.98 -6.62 -14.45
C TRP A 93 -20.13 -5.59 -15.56
N GLY A 94 -21.37 -5.23 -15.92
CA GLY A 94 -21.63 -4.22 -16.93
C GLY A 94 -23.03 -4.28 -17.53
N GLU A 95 -23.29 -3.41 -18.51
CA GLU A 95 -24.60 -3.20 -19.11
C GLU A 95 -25.29 -4.49 -19.56
N ALA A 96 -24.55 -5.37 -20.23
CA ALA A 96 -25.09 -6.59 -20.82
C ALA A 96 -25.81 -7.48 -19.80
N ALA A 97 -25.26 -7.59 -18.58
CA ALA A 97 -25.86 -8.39 -17.51
C ALA A 97 -27.15 -7.74 -16.99
N PHE A 98 -27.12 -6.43 -16.73
CA PHE A 98 -28.28 -5.70 -16.23
C PHE A 98 -29.41 -5.61 -17.27
N ALA A 99 -29.07 -5.44 -18.55
CA ALA A 99 -30.04 -5.47 -19.64
C ALA A 99 -30.71 -6.85 -19.76
N GLU A 100 -29.94 -7.93 -19.64
CA GLU A 100 -30.47 -9.29 -19.64
C GLU A 100 -31.37 -9.56 -18.43
N ALA A 101 -31.00 -9.07 -17.23
CA ALA A 101 -31.83 -9.20 -16.04
C ALA A 101 -33.18 -8.49 -16.20
N ARG A 102 -33.19 -7.28 -16.80
CA ARG A 102 -34.42 -6.56 -17.13
C ARG A 102 -35.25 -7.30 -18.18
N ARG A 103 -34.63 -7.79 -19.26
CA ARG A 103 -35.30 -8.47 -20.37
C ARG A 103 -35.93 -9.79 -19.95
N SER A 104 -35.20 -10.61 -19.18
CA SER A 104 -35.65 -11.92 -18.72
C SER A 104 -36.52 -11.87 -17.47
N GLY A 105 -36.50 -10.76 -16.73
CA GLY A 105 -37.19 -10.61 -15.44
C GLY A 105 -36.59 -11.44 -14.30
N LYS A 106 -35.42 -12.06 -14.52
CA LYS A 106 -34.66 -12.80 -13.51
C LYS A 106 -33.93 -11.83 -12.56
N PRO A 107 -33.73 -12.20 -11.29
CA PRO A 107 -32.83 -11.47 -10.40
C PRO A 107 -31.37 -11.72 -10.80
N ILE A 108 -30.48 -10.86 -10.32
CA ILE A 108 -29.04 -10.98 -10.54
C ILE A 108 -28.44 -11.78 -9.39
N LEU A 109 -27.58 -12.75 -9.69
CA LEU A 109 -26.69 -13.40 -8.71
C LEU A 109 -25.29 -12.81 -8.89
N LEU A 110 -24.87 -11.94 -7.97
CA LEU A 110 -23.56 -11.31 -7.99
C LEU A 110 -22.60 -12.09 -7.08
N SER A 111 -21.50 -12.60 -7.65
CA SER A 111 -20.39 -13.23 -6.92
C SER A 111 -19.13 -12.38 -7.02
N ILE A 112 -18.68 -11.84 -5.89
CA ILE A 112 -17.50 -10.97 -5.77
C ILE A 112 -16.35 -11.75 -5.11
N GLY A 113 -15.15 -11.63 -5.68
CA GLY A 113 -13.91 -12.15 -5.09
C GLY A 113 -12.68 -11.61 -5.81
N TYR A 114 -11.54 -12.28 -5.63
CA TYR A 114 -10.25 -11.90 -6.23
C TYR A 114 -9.35 -13.14 -6.37
N SER A 115 -8.29 -13.02 -7.16
CA SER A 115 -7.51 -14.15 -7.67
C SER A 115 -6.72 -14.90 -6.60
N SER A 116 -6.26 -14.24 -5.53
CA SER A 116 -5.47 -14.86 -4.44
C SER A 116 -6.31 -15.42 -3.29
N CYS A 117 -7.63 -15.28 -3.36
CA CYS A 117 -8.57 -15.68 -2.30
C CYS A 117 -8.80 -17.20 -2.28
N HIS A 118 -8.28 -17.89 -1.26
CA HIS A 118 -8.45 -19.34 -1.10
C HIS A 118 -9.92 -19.78 -1.09
N TRP A 119 -10.75 -19.19 -0.21
CA TRP A 119 -12.17 -19.56 -0.11
C TRP A 119 -12.97 -19.30 -1.40
N CYS A 120 -12.53 -18.35 -2.21
CA CYS A 120 -13.11 -18.10 -3.53
C CYS A 120 -12.81 -19.26 -4.49
N HIS A 121 -11.62 -19.85 -4.43
CA HIS A 121 -11.25 -21.04 -5.20
C HIS A 121 -11.98 -22.29 -4.72
N VAL A 122 -12.07 -22.50 -3.40
CA VAL A 122 -12.81 -23.62 -2.80
C VAL A 122 -14.27 -23.59 -3.25
N MET A 123 -14.95 -22.46 -3.07
CA MET A 123 -16.35 -22.30 -3.49
C MET A 123 -16.52 -22.50 -5.00
N ALA A 124 -15.56 -22.06 -5.81
CA ALA A 124 -15.63 -22.23 -7.26
C ALA A 124 -15.49 -23.69 -7.69
N ARG A 125 -14.53 -24.42 -7.10
CA ARG A 125 -14.31 -25.84 -7.38
C ARG A 125 -15.50 -26.70 -6.95
N GLU A 126 -16.05 -26.41 -5.78
CA GLU A 126 -17.14 -27.19 -5.20
C GLU A 126 -18.49 -26.83 -5.80
N SER A 127 -18.80 -25.54 -5.97
CA SER A 127 -20.14 -25.06 -6.31
C SER A 127 -20.27 -24.59 -7.76
N PHE A 128 -19.39 -23.71 -8.22
CA PHE A 128 -19.53 -23.13 -9.57
C PHE A 128 -19.11 -24.10 -10.69
N ASP A 129 -18.22 -25.05 -10.39
CA ASP A 129 -17.80 -26.14 -11.29
C ASP A 129 -18.66 -27.40 -11.13
N ASP A 130 -19.79 -27.33 -10.41
CA ASP A 130 -20.78 -28.40 -10.32
C ASP A 130 -21.92 -28.22 -11.34
N PRO A 131 -22.16 -29.17 -12.25
CA PRO A 131 -23.20 -29.04 -13.27
C PRO A 131 -24.63 -28.93 -12.72
N ARG A 132 -24.94 -29.54 -11.56
CA ARG A 132 -26.29 -29.46 -10.96
C ARG A 132 -26.51 -28.06 -10.39
N THR A 133 -25.57 -27.57 -9.58
CA THR A 133 -25.64 -26.21 -9.03
C THR A 133 -25.68 -25.16 -10.15
N ALA A 134 -24.81 -25.30 -11.17
CA ALA A 134 -24.77 -24.40 -12.31
C ALA A 134 -26.07 -24.40 -13.13
N ALA A 135 -26.69 -25.56 -13.34
CA ALA A 135 -27.98 -25.65 -14.03
C ALA A 135 -29.10 -24.94 -13.27
N SER A 136 -29.09 -24.98 -11.92
CA SER A 136 -30.04 -24.20 -11.11
C SER A 136 -29.79 -22.69 -11.25
N ILE A 137 -28.52 -22.26 -11.14
CA ILE A 137 -28.13 -20.85 -11.28
C ILE A 137 -28.56 -20.31 -12.65
N ASN A 138 -28.16 -20.95 -13.76
CA ASN A 138 -28.45 -20.49 -15.12
C ASN A 138 -29.96 -20.41 -15.40
N ARG A 139 -30.75 -21.32 -14.80
CA ARG A 139 -32.20 -21.33 -14.94
C ARG A 139 -32.84 -20.12 -14.27
N HIS A 140 -32.37 -19.74 -13.09
CA HIS A 140 -33.09 -18.83 -12.21
C HIS A 140 -32.51 -17.41 -12.14
N PHE A 141 -31.23 -17.23 -12.46
CA PHE A 141 -30.52 -15.96 -12.26
C PHE A 141 -29.83 -15.48 -13.55
N VAL A 142 -29.53 -14.18 -13.59
CA VAL A 142 -28.43 -13.67 -14.41
C VAL A 142 -27.20 -13.60 -13.52
N ALA A 143 -26.23 -14.47 -13.76
CA ALA A 143 -25.07 -14.63 -12.89
C ALA A 143 -23.94 -13.69 -13.30
N ILE A 144 -23.45 -12.87 -12.38
CA ILE A 144 -22.33 -11.95 -12.58
C ILE A 144 -21.16 -12.36 -11.70
N LYS A 145 -19.97 -12.47 -12.31
CA LYS A 145 -18.70 -12.66 -11.61
C LYS A 145 -17.93 -11.34 -11.62
N LEU A 146 -17.43 -10.92 -10.47
CA LEU A 146 -16.76 -9.62 -10.32
C LEU A 146 -15.43 -9.77 -9.58
N ASP A 147 -14.37 -9.21 -10.16
CA ASP A 147 -13.09 -8.99 -9.50
C ASP A 147 -13.15 -7.69 -8.69
N ARG A 148 -13.08 -7.79 -7.37
CA ARG A 148 -13.13 -6.63 -6.46
C ARG A 148 -11.94 -5.68 -6.64
N GLU A 149 -10.83 -6.16 -7.18
CA GLU A 149 -9.63 -5.34 -7.35
C GLU A 149 -9.76 -4.44 -8.59
N GLN A 150 -10.51 -4.88 -9.59
CA GLN A 150 -10.95 -4.07 -10.72
C GLN A 150 -12.09 -3.13 -10.32
N HIS A 151 -13.09 -3.63 -9.57
CA HIS A 151 -14.29 -2.88 -9.18
C HIS A 151 -14.47 -2.74 -7.64
N PRO A 152 -13.57 -2.03 -6.93
CA PRO A 152 -13.66 -1.88 -5.48
C PRO A 152 -14.83 -0.99 -5.01
N GLU A 153 -15.36 -0.12 -5.88
CA GLU A 153 -16.58 0.66 -5.65
C GLU A 153 -17.80 -0.24 -5.49
N VAL A 154 -17.90 -1.28 -6.33
CA VAL A 154 -19.00 -2.23 -6.31
C VAL A 154 -18.86 -3.14 -5.08
N ASP A 155 -17.65 -3.62 -4.84
CA ASP A 155 -17.30 -4.40 -3.66
C ASP A 155 -17.64 -3.68 -2.35
N ARG A 156 -17.19 -2.43 -2.17
CA ARG A 156 -17.48 -1.63 -0.96
C ARG A 156 -18.97 -1.40 -0.77
N LEU A 157 -19.69 -1.03 -1.83
CA LEU A 157 -21.14 -0.79 -1.76
C LEU A 157 -21.87 -2.06 -1.29
N TYR A 158 -21.57 -3.21 -1.90
CA TYR A 158 -22.27 -4.44 -1.59
C TYR A 158 -21.77 -5.14 -0.32
N ALA A 159 -20.51 -4.94 0.09
CA ALA A 159 -20.01 -5.37 1.39
C ALA A 159 -20.68 -4.59 2.53
N LEU A 160 -20.95 -3.29 2.34
CA LEU A 160 -21.77 -2.52 3.27
C LEU A 160 -23.22 -3.01 3.28
N ALA A 161 -23.81 -3.24 2.11
CA ALA A 161 -25.15 -3.81 2.02
C ALA A 161 -25.28 -5.16 2.74
N ALA A 162 -24.30 -6.06 2.55
CA ALA A 162 -24.27 -7.36 3.21
C ALA A 162 -24.21 -7.23 4.73
N ARG A 163 -23.37 -6.33 5.27
CA ARG A 163 -23.33 -6.03 6.71
C ARG A 163 -24.68 -5.51 7.23
N LEU A 164 -25.36 -4.63 6.49
CA LEU A 164 -26.67 -4.11 6.89
C LEU A 164 -27.79 -5.16 6.82
N LEU A 165 -27.68 -6.14 5.94
CA LEU A 165 -28.69 -7.20 5.75
C LEU A 165 -28.48 -8.42 6.68
N GLN A 166 -27.22 -8.83 6.90
CA GLN A 166 -26.87 -10.10 7.56
C GLN A 166 -25.95 -9.91 8.77
N GLY A 167 -25.50 -8.70 9.08
CA GLY A 167 -24.57 -8.41 10.19
C GLY A 167 -23.10 -8.73 9.89
N GLN A 168 -22.82 -9.52 8.84
CA GLN A 168 -21.48 -9.94 8.46
C GLN A 168 -21.21 -9.76 6.95
N SER A 169 -19.93 -9.69 6.59
CA SER A 169 -19.44 -9.63 5.20
C SER A 169 -18.04 -10.23 5.13
N GLY A 170 -17.71 -10.84 3.99
CA GLY A 170 -16.41 -11.45 3.72
C GLY A 170 -16.41 -12.07 2.32
N TRP A 171 -15.23 -12.39 1.81
CA TRP A 171 -15.09 -13.03 0.50
C TRP A 171 -14.95 -14.55 0.63
N PRO A 172 -15.51 -15.34 -0.31
CA PRO A 172 -16.33 -14.93 -1.45
C PRO A 172 -17.66 -14.32 -1.01
N LEU A 173 -18.04 -13.19 -1.61
CA LEU A 173 -19.29 -12.50 -1.29
C LEU A 173 -20.32 -12.79 -2.38
N THR A 174 -21.46 -13.37 -2.00
CA THR A 174 -22.56 -13.67 -2.93
C THR A 174 -23.80 -12.87 -2.54
N LEU A 175 -24.37 -12.13 -3.49
CA LEU A 175 -25.61 -11.39 -3.30
C LEU A 175 -26.63 -11.75 -4.37
N VAL A 176 -27.91 -11.67 -4.01
CA VAL A 176 -29.01 -11.64 -4.97
C VAL A 176 -29.54 -10.21 -5.04
N LEU A 177 -29.59 -9.66 -6.25
CA LEU A 177 -30.00 -8.28 -6.52
C LEU A 177 -31.24 -8.23 -7.42
N THR A 178 -31.98 -7.14 -7.35
CA THR A 178 -32.97 -6.82 -8.38
C THR A 178 -32.28 -6.44 -9.69
N ALA A 179 -33.05 -6.34 -10.79
CA ALA A 179 -32.52 -5.90 -12.09
C ALA A 179 -32.06 -4.43 -12.11
N GLU A 180 -32.37 -3.68 -11.05
CA GLU A 180 -31.90 -2.31 -10.78
C GLU A 180 -30.66 -2.29 -9.87
N GLY A 181 -30.16 -3.45 -9.44
CA GLY A 181 -28.98 -3.59 -8.59
C GLY A 181 -29.25 -3.43 -7.09
N HIS A 182 -30.50 -3.44 -6.64
CA HIS A 182 -30.83 -3.34 -5.22
C HIS A 182 -30.64 -4.69 -4.51
N PRO A 183 -29.98 -4.73 -3.34
CA PRO A 183 -29.67 -5.98 -2.66
C PRO A 183 -30.91 -6.57 -1.97
N ILE A 184 -31.10 -7.88 -2.13
CA ILE A 184 -32.21 -8.65 -1.53
C ILE A 184 -31.70 -9.48 -0.35
N VAL A 185 -30.68 -10.30 -0.60
CA VAL A 185 -30.06 -11.20 0.37
C VAL A 185 -28.57 -11.37 0.03
N SER A 186 -27.77 -11.70 1.03
CA SER A 186 -26.33 -11.96 0.87
C SER A 186 -25.90 -13.19 1.67
N THR A 187 -24.83 -13.83 1.23
CA THR A 187 -24.12 -14.89 1.96
C THR A 187 -22.63 -14.82 1.62
N THR A 188 -21.80 -15.51 2.40
CA THR A 188 -20.36 -15.66 2.13
C THR A 188 -20.06 -17.07 1.59
N TYR A 189 -19.01 -17.73 2.09
CA TYR A 189 -18.72 -19.11 1.74
C TYR A 189 -19.83 -20.04 2.26
N LEU A 190 -20.33 -20.89 1.36
CA LEU A 190 -21.18 -22.04 1.66
C LEU A 190 -20.64 -23.25 0.89
N PRO A 191 -20.54 -24.44 1.52
CA PRO A 191 -20.25 -25.69 0.81
C PRO A 191 -21.30 -25.98 -0.29
N ASN A 192 -20.98 -26.87 -1.23
CA ASN A 192 -21.81 -27.12 -2.43
C ASN A 192 -23.31 -27.35 -2.14
N GLU A 193 -23.65 -28.27 -1.23
CA GLU A 193 -25.04 -28.62 -0.94
C GLU A 193 -25.81 -27.45 -0.30
N PRO A 194 -25.36 -26.85 0.82
CA PRO A 194 -25.99 -25.64 1.38
C PRO A 194 -26.10 -24.49 0.38
N PHE A 195 -25.10 -24.31 -0.48
CA PHE A 195 -25.14 -23.27 -1.50
C PHE A 195 -26.23 -23.54 -2.54
N THR A 196 -26.37 -24.79 -2.97
CA THR A 196 -27.43 -25.18 -3.93
C THR A 196 -28.82 -24.97 -3.31
N GLU A 197 -29.01 -25.34 -2.04
CA GLU A 197 -30.26 -25.09 -1.32
C GLU A 197 -30.56 -23.61 -1.18
N PHE A 198 -29.55 -22.78 -0.91
CA PHE A 198 -29.68 -21.32 -0.88
C PHE A 198 -30.17 -20.77 -2.23
N ILE A 199 -29.56 -21.19 -3.34
CA ILE A 199 -29.94 -20.79 -4.70
C ILE A 199 -31.39 -21.18 -4.99
N ASP A 200 -31.77 -22.42 -4.72
CA ASP A 200 -33.11 -22.94 -4.97
C ASP A 200 -34.18 -22.23 -4.11
N HIS A 201 -33.87 -21.98 -2.84
CA HIS A 201 -34.75 -21.28 -1.91
C HIS A 201 -35.01 -19.84 -2.35
N VAL A 202 -33.97 -19.08 -2.68
CA VAL A 202 -34.13 -17.69 -3.15
C VAL A 202 -34.87 -17.65 -4.48
N ALA A 203 -34.62 -18.61 -5.38
CA ALA A 203 -35.35 -18.73 -6.64
C ALA A 203 -36.85 -19.00 -6.44
N GLN A 204 -37.22 -19.84 -5.46
CA GLN A 204 -38.61 -20.09 -5.10
C GLN A 204 -39.26 -18.82 -4.54
N GLN A 205 -38.61 -18.14 -3.59
CA GLN A 205 -39.12 -16.88 -3.04
C GLN A 205 -39.29 -15.79 -4.11
N TRP A 206 -38.37 -15.70 -5.08
CA TRP A 206 -38.50 -14.76 -6.19
C TRP A 206 -39.72 -15.03 -7.08
N ARG A 207 -40.07 -16.31 -7.29
CA ARG A 207 -41.28 -16.68 -8.03
C ARG A 207 -42.55 -16.35 -7.24
N ASP A 208 -42.58 -16.72 -5.97
CA ASP A 208 -43.81 -16.69 -5.17
C ASP A 208 -44.09 -15.30 -4.56
N GLN A 209 -43.04 -14.55 -4.23
CA GLN A 209 -43.10 -13.34 -3.39
C GLN A 209 -42.37 -12.15 -4.01
N ARG A 210 -42.31 -12.08 -5.35
CA ARG A 210 -41.54 -11.06 -6.10
C ARG A 210 -41.79 -9.62 -5.63
N SER A 211 -43.06 -9.25 -5.40
CA SER A 211 -43.44 -7.90 -4.96
C SER A 211 -42.90 -7.58 -3.57
N ALA A 212 -42.92 -8.55 -2.65
CA ALA A 212 -42.43 -8.39 -1.29
C ALA A 212 -40.90 -8.23 -1.28
N LEU A 213 -40.17 -9.07 -2.03
CA LEU A 213 -38.72 -8.98 -2.15
C LEU A 213 -38.26 -7.65 -2.78
N ARG A 214 -39.01 -7.13 -3.77
CA ARG A 214 -38.73 -5.79 -4.33
C ARG A 214 -38.92 -4.67 -3.31
N LYS A 215 -39.96 -4.73 -2.48
CA LYS A 215 -40.15 -3.75 -1.39
C LYS A 215 -39.04 -3.85 -0.34
N GLN A 216 -38.63 -5.05 0.02
CA GLN A 216 -37.49 -5.28 0.92
C GLN A 216 -36.20 -4.69 0.34
N ALA A 217 -35.92 -4.93 -0.95
CA ALA A 217 -34.74 -4.40 -1.62
C ALA A 217 -34.74 -2.86 -1.67
N GLN A 218 -35.90 -2.23 -1.88
CA GLN A 218 -36.04 -0.77 -1.81
C GLN A 218 -35.77 -0.23 -0.40
N ALA A 219 -36.27 -0.91 0.64
CA ALA A 219 -36.00 -0.52 2.03
C ALA A 219 -34.51 -0.68 2.39
N ALA A 220 -33.86 -1.77 1.93
CA ALA A 220 -32.42 -1.98 2.08
C ALA A 220 -31.62 -0.88 1.37
N GLN A 221 -32.02 -0.51 0.16
CA GLN A 221 -31.40 0.59 -0.60
C GLN A 221 -31.53 1.94 0.12
N ALA A 222 -32.68 2.24 0.72
CA ALA A 222 -32.87 3.47 1.48
C ALA A 222 -31.95 3.53 2.71
N LYS A 223 -31.82 2.43 3.46
CA LYS A 223 -30.88 2.32 4.57
C LYS A 223 -29.42 2.47 4.12
N LEU A 224 -29.08 1.92 2.96
CA LEU A 224 -27.74 2.03 2.39
C LEU A 224 -27.40 3.49 2.01
N ARG A 225 -28.37 4.23 1.44
CA ARG A 225 -28.21 5.67 1.19
C ARG A 225 -27.98 6.44 2.49
N GLU A 226 -28.84 6.24 3.48
CA GLU A 226 -28.71 6.89 4.79
C GLU A 226 -27.35 6.60 5.45
N ALA A 227 -26.83 5.37 5.33
CA ALA A 227 -25.55 4.98 5.90
C ALA A 227 -24.32 5.54 5.16
N THR A 228 -24.49 6.07 3.94
CA THR A 228 -23.40 6.58 3.10
C THR A 228 -23.47 8.09 2.85
N GLU A 229 -24.58 8.74 3.21
CA GLU A 229 -24.72 10.19 3.15
C GLU A 229 -23.86 10.88 4.22
N LEU A 230 -22.93 11.71 3.77
CA LEU A 230 -22.28 12.69 4.64
C LEU A 230 -23.23 13.85 4.88
N ARG A 231 -23.38 14.26 6.14
CA ARG A 231 -24.02 15.53 6.49
C ARG A 231 -22.92 16.56 6.65
N GLY A 232 -23.04 17.71 5.98
CA GLY A 232 -22.09 18.81 6.16
C GLY A 232 -21.87 19.12 7.64
N GLY A 233 -20.62 19.32 8.05
CA GLY A 233 -20.23 19.50 9.43
C GLY A 233 -19.27 20.68 9.62
N THR A 234 -19.37 21.31 10.79
CA THR A 234 -18.46 22.39 11.24
C THR A 234 -17.79 22.01 12.56
N GLN A 235 -17.68 20.72 12.86
CA GLN A 235 -17.05 20.26 14.09
C GLN A 235 -15.54 20.40 13.96
N ALA A 236 -14.90 20.98 14.98
CA ALA A 236 -13.45 21.07 15.03
C ALA A 236 -12.84 19.67 15.17
N VAL A 237 -11.85 19.35 14.34
CA VAL A 237 -10.99 18.17 14.51
C VAL A 237 -9.71 18.65 15.16
N ASP A 238 -9.71 18.67 16.48
CA ASP A 238 -8.63 19.20 17.31
C ASP A 238 -7.88 18.07 18.06
N GLU A 239 -6.96 18.47 18.94
CA GLU A 239 -6.15 17.54 19.75
C GLU A 239 -7.01 16.63 20.65
N ALA A 240 -8.19 17.07 21.09
CA ALA A 240 -9.07 16.24 21.90
C ALA A 240 -9.64 15.06 21.09
N VAL A 241 -9.92 15.28 19.80
CA VAL A 241 -10.35 14.23 18.87
C VAL A 241 -9.21 13.25 18.56
N LEU A 242 -7.99 13.75 18.36
CA LEU A 242 -6.80 12.91 18.16
C LEU A 242 -6.57 11.99 19.37
N LEU A 243 -6.63 12.55 20.59
CA LEU A 243 -6.51 11.77 21.82
C LEU A 243 -7.68 10.78 22.03
N ALA A 244 -8.89 11.09 21.57
CA ALA A 244 -10.01 10.16 21.60
C ALA A 244 -9.77 8.95 20.68
N ALA A 245 -9.28 9.19 19.46
CA ALA A 245 -8.89 8.13 18.53
C ALA A 245 -7.80 7.24 19.13
N GLU A 246 -6.78 7.85 19.71
CA GLU A 246 -5.67 7.17 20.37
C GLU A 246 -6.16 6.25 21.50
N ARG A 247 -7.03 6.76 22.40
CA ARG A 247 -7.63 5.95 23.47
C ARG A 247 -8.45 4.78 22.94
N ASN A 248 -9.28 5.01 21.91
CA ASN A 248 -10.12 3.97 21.31
C ASN A 248 -9.28 2.86 20.68
N LEU A 249 -8.20 3.23 19.97
CA LEU A 249 -7.31 2.27 19.35
C LEU A 249 -6.48 1.51 20.40
N ARG A 250 -5.98 2.20 21.44
CA ARG A 250 -5.25 1.57 22.54
C ARG A 250 -6.10 0.52 23.26
N ALA A 251 -7.39 0.80 23.47
CA ALA A 251 -8.32 -0.15 24.09
C ALA A 251 -8.58 -1.42 23.26
N ARG A 252 -8.18 -1.45 21.98
CA ARG A 252 -8.30 -2.61 21.09
C ARG A 252 -7.00 -3.40 20.94
N LEU A 253 -5.89 -2.89 21.48
CA LEU A 253 -4.60 -3.54 21.39
C LEU A 253 -4.59 -4.79 22.29
N ASP A 254 -4.01 -5.86 21.75
CA ASP A 254 -3.73 -7.07 22.51
C ASP A 254 -2.35 -6.92 23.17
N ASP A 255 -2.32 -6.66 24.48
CA ASP A 255 -1.08 -6.47 25.22
C ASP A 255 -0.27 -7.77 25.38
N LEU A 256 -0.87 -8.95 25.16
CA LEU A 256 -0.20 -10.24 25.32
C LEU A 256 0.48 -10.70 24.02
N GLN A 257 -0.26 -10.65 22.91
CA GLN A 257 0.18 -11.19 21.63
C GLN A 257 0.46 -10.10 20.58
N GLY A 258 0.22 -8.83 20.91
CA GLY A 258 0.32 -7.71 19.99
C GLY A 258 -0.78 -7.71 18.91
N GLY A 259 -1.04 -6.57 18.30
CA GLY A 259 -2.08 -6.43 17.27
C GLY A 259 -3.42 -5.98 17.81
N PHE A 260 -4.46 -6.16 16.98
CA PHE A 260 -5.81 -5.72 17.29
C PHE A 260 -6.80 -6.89 17.25
N GLY A 261 -7.58 -7.05 18.32
CA GLY A 261 -8.56 -8.14 18.47
C GLY A 261 -7.96 -9.48 18.92
N GLU A 262 -8.84 -10.45 19.17
CA GLU A 262 -8.49 -11.67 19.95
C GLU A 262 -8.41 -12.97 19.13
N THR A 263 -8.81 -12.97 17.84
CA THR A 263 -8.87 -14.20 17.02
C THR A 263 -7.98 -14.08 15.78
N ALA A 264 -8.56 -13.94 14.58
CA ALA A 264 -7.81 -13.66 13.36
C ALA A 264 -7.32 -12.21 13.37
N LYS A 265 -6.02 -12.01 13.09
CA LYS A 265 -5.37 -10.71 13.18
C LYS A 265 -4.96 -10.17 11.83
N PHE A 266 -5.45 -8.96 11.55
CA PHE A 266 -5.03 -8.13 10.43
C PHE A 266 -4.06 -7.05 10.93
N PRO A 267 -3.01 -6.67 10.17
CA PRO A 267 -2.04 -5.69 10.63
C PRO A 267 -2.58 -4.29 10.91
N ARG A 268 -3.60 -3.82 10.17
CA ARG A 268 -4.21 -2.48 10.34
C ARG A 268 -3.19 -1.35 10.20
N GLU A 269 -2.51 -1.31 9.07
CA GLU A 269 -1.42 -0.37 8.77
C GLU A 269 -1.77 1.10 9.02
N PRO A 270 -2.96 1.63 8.63
CA PRO A 270 -3.32 3.01 8.97
C PRO A 270 -3.37 3.30 10.46
N TRP A 271 -3.80 2.34 11.28
CA TRP A 271 -3.87 2.48 12.73
C TRP A 271 -2.47 2.51 13.34
N LEU A 272 -1.59 1.61 12.88
CA LEU A 272 -0.19 1.56 13.31
C LEU A 272 0.56 2.85 12.95
N LEU A 273 0.35 3.40 11.74
CA LEU A 273 0.97 4.65 11.32
C LEU A 273 0.48 5.84 12.15
N PHE A 274 -0.84 5.92 12.40
CA PHE A 274 -1.41 6.95 13.26
C PHE A 274 -0.85 6.90 14.69
N LEU A 275 -0.90 5.74 15.33
CA LEU A 275 -0.38 5.58 16.70
C LEU A 275 1.12 5.87 16.78
N GLN A 276 1.92 5.49 15.79
CA GLN A 276 3.33 5.84 15.73
C GLN A 276 3.57 7.36 15.63
N ALA A 277 2.73 8.08 14.88
CA ALA A 277 2.80 9.55 14.79
C ALA A 277 2.39 10.24 16.10
N ARG A 278 1.65 9.57 16.97
CA ARG A 278 1.30 10.05 18.32
C ARG A 278 2.40 9.83 19.36
N VAL A 279 3.19 8.78 19.22
CA VAL A 279 4.29 8.44 20.16
C VAL A 279 5.29 9.57 20.38
N VAL A 280 5.55 10.36 19.34
CA VAL A 280 6.59 11.40 19.33
C VAL A 280 6.14 12.69 20.01
N LEU A 281 4.87 12.77 20.40
CA LEU A 281 4.26 13.92 21.08
C LEU A 281 4.28 13.72 22.60
N GLU A 282 4.06 14.81 23.32
CA GLU A 282 3.97 14.78 24.78
C GLU A 282 2.87 13.81 25.25
N GLY A 283 3.18 12.95 26.23
CA GLY A 283 2.28 11.90 26.71
C GLY A 283 2.21 10.63 25.87
N GLY A 284 2.77 10.63 24.65
CA GLY A 284 2.77 9.47 23.73
C GLY A 284 3.63 8.28 24.18
N ILE A 285 4.39 8.42 25.26
CA ILE A 285 5.27 7.40 25.84
C ILE A 285 4.54 6.06 26.09
N ALA A 286 3.27 6.14 26.51
CA ALA A 286 2.44 5.00 26.86
C ALA A 286 2.06 4.12 25.65
N LEU A 287 2.23 4.62 24.43
CA LEU A 287 1.95 3.86 23.21
C LEU A 287 3.13 2.99 22.76
N VAL A 288 4.33 3.23 23.28
CA VAL A 288 5.53 2.59 22.71
C VAL A 288 5.58 1.11 22.97
N GLU A 289 5.35 0.68 24.21
CA GLU A 289 5.37 -0.73 24.55
C GLU A 289 4.30 -1.53 23.78
N PRO A 290 3.01 -1.14 23.77
CA PRO A 290 2.00 -1.86 22.97
C PRO A 290 2.30 -1.91 21.46
N LEU A 291 2.84 -0.82 20.90
CA LEU A 291 3.26 -0.79 19.49
C LEU A 291 4.46 -1.71 19.25
N ASP A 292 5.46 -1.67 20.11
CA ASP A 292 6.66 -2.50 19.95
C ASP A 292 6.35 -3.99 20.16
N THR A 293 5.44 -4.33 21.07
CA THR A 293 4.89 -5.70 21.20
C THR A 293 4.22 -6.13 19.89
N THR A 294 3.36 -5.28 19.32
CA THR A 294 2.67 -5.56 18.05
C THR A 294 3.64 -5.78 16.88
N LEU A 295 4.57 -4.85 16.69
CA LEU A 295 5.54 -4.91 15.59
C LEU A 295 6.53 -6.06 15.76
N THR A 296 6.96 -6.34 16.99
CA THR A 296 7.84 -7.48 17.27
C THR A 296 7.11 -8.79 17.02
N ALA A 297 5.89 -8.97 17.51
CA ALA A 297 5.11 -10.19 17.29
C ALA A 297 4.91 -10.48 15.80
N MET A 298 4.53 -9.49 14.99
CA MET A 298 4.41 -9.66 13.54
C MET A 298 5.74 -9.96 12.84
N ALA A 299 6.85 -9.36 13.27
CA ALA A 299 8.16 -9.57 12.66
C ALA A 299 8.72 -10.97 12.91
N LEU A 300 8.41 -11.53 14.09
CA LEU A 300 8.80 -12.89 14.49
C LEU A 300 7.82 -13.95 13.96
N GLY A 301 6.53 -13.63 13.86
CA GLY A 301 5.47 -14.54 13.46
C GLY A 301 5.57 -15.04 12.03
N GLY A 302 4.78 -16.08 11.73
CA GLY A 302 4.67 -16.66 10.38
C GLY A 302 3.93 -15.77 9.39
N ILE A 303 3.29 -14.69 9.84
CA ILE A 303 2.77 -13.64 8.94
C ILE A 303 3.89 -12.96 8.12
N HIS A 304 5.11 -12.89 8.65
CA HIS A 304 6.30 -12.46 7.90
C HIS A 304 7.00 -13.71 7.36
N ASP A 305 7.12 -13.83 6.04
CA ASP A 305 7.80 -14.97 5.41
C ASP A 305 9.28 -14.97 5.80
N GLN A 306 9.63 -15.78 6.79
CA GLN A 306 10.97 -15.75 7.38
C GLN A 306 12.06 -16.07 6.36
N ALA A 307 11.79 -16.93 5.37
CA ALA A 307 12.75 -17.30 4.33
C ALA A 307 12.84 -16.23 3.22
N GLY A 308 11.71 -15.87 2.61
CA GLY A 308 11.68 -14.99 1.44
C GLY A 308 11.61 -13.50 1.73
N GLY A 309 11.19 -13.11 2.93
CA GLY A 309 10.75 -11.76 3.23
C GLY A 309 9.34 -11.49 2.71
N GLY A 310 8.82 -10.32 3.06
CA GLY A 310 7.46 -9.94 2.70
C GLY A 310 6.40 -10.51 3.65
N PHE A 311 5.25 -9.86 3.68
CA PHE A 311 4.16 -10.20 4.58
C PHE A 311 3.01 -10.90 3.86
N HIS A 312 2.49 -11.92 4.50
CA HIS A 312 1.17 -12.43 4.21
C HIS A 312 0.08 -11.47 4.70
N ARG A 313 -1.13 -11.57 4.15
CA ARG A 313 -2.17 -10.54 4.37
C ARG A 313 -2.67 -10.48 5.81
N TYR A 314 -2.85 -11.64 6.46
CA TYR A 314 -3.34 -11.74 7.84
C TYR A 314 -3.02 -13.11 8.45
N ALA A 315 -3.10 -13.20 9.77
CA ALA A 315 -2.98 -14.45 10.53
C ALA A 315 -4.36 -14.95 10.99
N ILE A 316 -4.55 -16.27 11.01
CA ILE A 316 -5.80 -16.90 11.46
C ILE A 316 -5.82 -17.15 12.97
N ASP A 317 -4.66 -17.06 13.61
CA ASP A 317 -4.48 -17.23 15.04
C ASP A 317 -4.07 -15.91 15.73
N PRO A 318 -4.22 -15.84 17.06
CA PRO A 318 -3.88 -14.63 17.81
C PRO A 318 -2.37 -14.38 17.92
N GLY A 319 -1.52 -15.39 17.71
CA GLY A 319 -0.06 -15.31 17.89
C GLY A 319 0.70 -14.86 16.65
N TRP A 320 0.01 -14.59 15.54
CA TRP A 320 0.61 -14.30 14.24
C TRP A 320 1.39 -15.48 13.62
N ASP A 321 1.14 -16.71 14.09
CA ASP A 321 1.92 -17.89 13.72
C ASP A 321 1.54 -18.45 12.34
N THR A 322 0.24 -18.50 12.03
CA THR A 322 -0.32 -19.14 10.83
C THR A 322 -1.01 -18.11 9.94
N PRO A 323 -0.44 -17.80 8.77
CA PRO A 323 -1.06 -16.87 7.83
C PRO A 323 -2.13 -17.54 6.95
N HIS A 324 -3.00 -16.72 6.36
CA HIS A 324 -3.45 -17.03 4.99
C HIS A 324 -2.37 -16.57 4.03
N PHE A 325 -1.91 -17.47 3.16
CA PHE A 325 -0.60 -17.32 2.51
C PHE A 325 -0.56 -16.32 1.35
N GLU A 326 -1.67 -15.64 1.05
CA GLU A 326 -1.69 -14.58 0.05
C GLU A 326 -0.81 -13.39 0.44
N LYS A 327 -0.09 -12.82 -0.54
CA LYS A 327 0.68 -11.59 -0.37
C LYS A 327 0.16 -10.52 -1.30
N MET A 328 -0.29 -9.40 -0.73
CA MET A 328 -0.81 -8.27 -1.49
C MET A 328 0.23 -7.17 -1.58
N LEU A 329 0.35 -6.51 -2.74
CA LEU A 329 1.28 -5.40 -2.94
C LEU A 329 1.07 -4.28 -1.91
N TYR A 330 -0.19 -3.97 -1.62
CA TYR A 330 -0.52 -2.89 -0.68
C TYR A 330 -0.09 -3.23 0.77
N ASN A 331 -0.09 -4.51 1.17
CA ASN A 331 0.43 -4.93 2.47
C ASN A 331 1.94 -4.77 2.51
N GLN A 332 2.64 -5.13 1.42
CA GLN A 332 4.09 -4.91 1.34
C GLN A 332 4.43 -3.43 1.48
N ALA A 333 3.73 -2.57 0.73
CA ALA A 333 3.92 -1.13 0.79
C ALA A 333 3.64 -0.56 2.18
N GLY A 334 2.51 -0.93 2.79
CA GLY A 334 2.09 -0.43 4.10
C GLY A 334 2.97 -0.92 5.24
N LEU A 335 3.26 -2.22 5.30
CA LEU A 335 4.05 -2.81 6.38
C LEU A 335 5.52 -2.42 6.30
N SER A 336 6.13 -2.39 5.11
CA SER A 336 7.49 -1.83 4.98
C SER A 336 7.54 -0.40 5.51
N ARG A 337 6.54 0.45 5.21
CA ARG A 337 6.50 1.83 5.71
C ARG A 337 6.33 1.89 7.23
N VAL A 338 5.46 1.05 7.80
CA VAL A 338 5.28 0.92 9.26
C VAL A 338 6.60 0.57 9.94
N TYR A 339 7.33 -0.44 9.45
CA TYR A 339 8.61 -0.85 10.02
C TYR A 339 9.75 0.13 9.75
N LEU A 340 9.76 0.80 8.58
CA LEU A 340 10.72 1.88 8.30
C LEU A 340 10.59 3.00 9.31
N ARG A 341 9.36 3.48 9.56
CA ARG A 341 9.10 4.54 10.54
C ARG A 341 9.39 4.09 11.96
N ALA A 342 9.08 2.84 12.30
CA ALA A 342 9.39 2.27 13.62
C ALA A 342 10.91 2.18 13.85
N TRP A 343 11.65 1.67 12.85
CA TRP A 343 13.11 1.63 12.87
C TRP A 343 13.68 3.03 12.99
N ALA A 344 13.20 3.97 12.19
CA ALA A 344 13.67 5.34 12.25
C ALA A 344 13.41 5.93 13.65
N ARG A 345 12.26 5.64 14.27
CA ARG A 345 11.93 6.11 15.62
C ARG A 345 12.82 5.54 16.73
N ASN A 346 13.16 4.26 16.73
CA ASN A 346 13.80 3.60 17.88
C ASN A 346 15.15 2.91 17.60
N GLY A 347 15.61 2.88 16.35
CA GLY A 347 16.86 2.23 15.97
C GLY A 347 16.81 0.69 15.97
N SER A 348 15.65 0.05 16.14
CA SER A 348 15.57 -1.42 16.20
C SER A 348 16.11 -2.08 14.93
N LEU A 349 17.15 -2.92 15.10
CA LEU A 349 17.75 -3.67 14.01
C LEU A 349 16.81 -4.72 13.44
N LEU A 350 15.96 -5.33 14.28
CA LEU A 350 14.87 -6.22 13.83
C LEU A 350 13.90 -5.48 12.90
N TYR A 351 13.51 -4.24 13.23
CA TYR A 351 12.58 -3.47 12.42
C TYR A 351 13.21 -3.04 11.10
N ARG A 352 14.49 -2.66 11.12
CA ARG A 352 15.28 -2.40 9.90
C ARG A 352 15.30 -3.62 9.00
N ASP A 353 15.69 -4.77 9.54
CA ASP A 353 15.76 -6.04 8.79
C ASP A 353 14.39 -6.38 8.17
N THR A 354 13.33 -6.29 8.95
CA THR A 354 11.95 -6.60 8.52
C THR A 354 11.49 -5.66 7.40
N ALA A 355 11.73 -4.36 7.54
CA ALA A 355 11.39 -3.36 6.53
C ALA A 355 12.11 -3.63 5.20
N LEU A 356 13.45 -3.76 5.25
CA LEU A 356 14.27 -3.88 4.05
C LEU A 356 14.08 -5.22 3.35
N ARG A 357 13.96 -6.33 4.09
CA ARG A 357 13.68 -7.64 3.50
C ARG A 357 12.31 -7.70 2.83
N THR A 358 11.31 -6.99 3.37
CA THR A 358 10.00 -6.84 2.72
C THR A 358 10.10 -6.05 1.41
N LEU A 359 10.89 -4.96 1.39
CA LEU A 359 11.13 -4.18 0.16
C LEU A 359 11.90 -4.98 -0.89
N ASP A 360 12.99 -5.63 -0.50
CA ASP A 360 13.82 -6.44 -1.40
C ASP A 360 13.02 -7.64 -1.95
N ALA A 361 12.21 -8.30 -1.13
CA ALA A 361 11.27 -9.34 -1.58
C ALA A 361 10.27 -8.79 -2.60
N THR A 362 9.74 -7.58 -2.39
CA THR A 362 8.82 -6.95 -3.34
C THR A 362 9.50 -6.62 -4.68
N LEU A 363 10.74 -6.11 -4.65
CA LEU A 363 11.54 -5.85 -5.85
C LEU A 363 11.87 -7.14 -6.63
N CYS A 364 11.94 -8.28 -5.96
CA CYS A 364 12.18 -9.59 -6.55
C CYS A 364 10.89 -10.23 -7.10
N ASP A 365 9.86 -10.32 -6.26
CA ASP A 365 8.72 -11.21 -6.50
C ASP A 365 7.57 -10.52 -7.23
N PHE A 366 7.38 -9.21 -7.01
CA PHE A 366 6.27 -8.44 -7.57
C PHE A 366 6.65 -7.64 -8.82
N ARG A 367 7.95 -7.41 -9.07
CA ARG A 367 8.37 -6.48 -10.12
C ARG A 367 8.10 -7.03 -11.52
N THR A 368 7.39 -6.25 -12.31
CA THR A 368 7.16 -6.47 -13.74
C THR A 368 8.42 -6.22 -14.58
N PRO A 369 8.53 -6.77 -15.80
CA PRO A 369 9.60 -6.45 -16.73
C PRO A 369 9.74 -4.94 -16.98
N GLU A 370 8.63 -4.20 -17.02
CA GLU A 370 8.57 -2.76 -17.28
C GLU A 370 8.96 -1.91 -16.07
N GLY A 371 8.98 -2.49 -14.86
CA GLY A 371 9.45 -1.85 -13.63
C GLY A 371 8.36 -1.41 -12.65
N ALA A 372 7.08 -1.56 -13.00
CA ALA A 372 5.96 -1.50 -12.06
C ALA A 372 5.85 -2.81 -11.25
N PHE A 373 4.78 -2.96 -10.46
CA PHE A 373 4.54 -4.09 -9.57
C PHE A 373 3.19 -4.76 -9.85
N HIS A 374 3.19 -6.09 -9.84
CA HIS A 374 2.03 -6.96 -9.87
C HIS A 374 1.13 -6.76 -8.63
N ALA A 375 -0.15 -7.11 -8.72
CA ALA A 375 -1.11 -6.82 -7.67
C ALA A 375 -0.93 -7.74 -6.44
N ALA A 376 -0.78 -9.05 -6.68
CA ALA A 376 -0.78 -10.06 -5.62
C ALA A 376 -0.01 -11.33 -6.00
N ILE A 377 0.29 -12.12 -4.98
CA ILE A 377 0.75 -13.52 -5.08
C ILE A 377 -0.32 -14.40 -4.42
N ASP A 378 -0.71 -15.45 -5.13
CA ASP A 378 -1.74 -16.41 -4.71
C ASP A 378 -1.38 -17.11 -3.38
N ALA A 379 -2.39 -17.46 -2.60
CA ALA A 379 -2.22 -18.29 -1.41
C ALA A 379 -1.96 -19.75 -1.79
N ASP A 380 -2.50 -20.20 -2.92
CA ASP A 380 -2.42 -21.58 -3.37
C ASP A 380 -1.18 -21.82 -4.26
N SER A 381 -0.49 -22.93 -4.02
CA SER A 381 0.49 -23.50 -4.95
C SER A 381 0.21 -24.99 -5.14
N ALA A 382 0.40 -25.49 -6.36
CA ALA A 382 0.05 -26.86 -6.76
C ALA A 382 -1.36 -27.33 -6.31
N GLY A 383 -2.31 -26.39 -6.15
CA GLY A 383 -3.70 -26.67 -5.76
C GLY A 383 -3.96 -26.73 -4.26
N GLU A 384 -2.96 -26.46 -3.42
CA GLU A 384 -3.07 -26.45 -1.96
C GLU A 384 -2.57 -25.12 -1.38
N GLU A 385 -3.26 -24.63 -0.34
CA GLU A 385 -2.90 -23.38 0.33
C GLU A 385 -1.57 -23.53 1.08
N GLY A 386 -0.66 -22.58 0.87
CA GLY A 386 0.52 -22.41 1.72
C GLY A 386 1.66 -23.39 1.53
N ILE A 387 1.49 -24.49 0.78
CA ILE A 387 2.51 -25.56 0.66
C ILE A 387 3.88 -25.06 0.19
N TYR A 388 3.91 -23.96 -0.57
CA TYR A 388 5.15 -23.33 -1.03
C TYR A 388 5.99 -22.82 0.15
N TYR A 389 5.34 -22.38 1.23
CA TYR A 389 5.96 -21.74 2.39
C TYR A 389 6.26 -22.69 3.56
N LEU A 390 5.70 -23.90 3.56
CA LEU A 390 5.84 -24.86 4.67
C LEU A 390 7.16 -25.62 4.66
N TRP A 391 7.67 -26.00 5.83
CA TRP A 391 8.91 -26.75 5.98
C TRP A 391 8.77 -27.96 6.89
N THR A 392 9.23 -29.11 6.40
CA THR A 392 9.54 -30.25 7.27
C THR A 392 10.95 -30.10 7.85
N LEU A 393 11.20 -30.74 8.98
CA LEU A 393 12.53 -30.76 9.59
C LEU A 393 13.59 -31.33 8.63
N ASP A 394 13.24 -32.37 7.86
CA ASP A 394 14.13 -33.00 6.89
C ASP A 394 14.48 -32.07 5.72
N GLN A 395 13.50 -31.30 5.23
CA GLN A 395 13.76 -30.29 4.20
C GLN A 395 14.70 -29.19 4.71
N LEU A 396 14.50 -28.71 5.95
CA LEU A 396 15.37 -27.71 6.55
C LEU A 396 16.80 -28.23 6.72
N ARG A 397 16.96 -29.46 7.24
CA ARG A 397 18.28 -30.11 7.38
C ARG A 397 18.95 -30.42 6.04
N SER A 398 18.17 -30.66 4.99
CA SER A 398 18.71 -30.85 3.65
C SER A 398 19.20 -29.53 3.04
N ALA A 399 18.53 -28.42 3.36
CA ALA A 399 18.87 -27.09 2.85
C ALA A 399 20.09 -26.47 3.56
N LEU A 400 20.39 -26.88 4.80
CA LEU A 400 21.40 -26.27 5.65
C LEU A 400 22.45 -27.30 6.10
N PRO A 401 23.76 -27.01 5.97
CA PRO A 401 24.80 -27.95 6.40
C PRO A 401 25.07 -27.88 7.91
N GLY A 402 25.18 -29.06 8.56
CA GLY A 402 25.79 -29.22 9.88
C GLY A 402 25.14 -28.37 10.99
N ILE A 403 25.98 -27.65 11.75
CA ILE A 403 25.57 -26.89 12.95
C ILE A 403 24.55 -25.78 12.67
N ASP A 404 24.46 -25.28 11.43
CA ASP A 404 23.47 -24.28 11.05
C ASP A 404 22.06 -24.87 10.94
N ALA A 405 21.92 -26.18 10.67
CA ALA A 405 20.62 -26.82 10.56
C ALA A 405 19.91 -26.94 11.90
N ASP A 406 20.59 -27.45 12.94
CA ASP A 406 19.97 -27.58 14.27
C ASP A 406 19.70 -26.20 14.89
N TRP A 407 20.64 -25.26 14.73
CA TRP A 407 20.42 -23.88 15.18
C TRP A 407 19.24 -23.22 14.47
N ALA A 408 19.10 -23.41 13.15
CA ALA A 408 17.96 -22.90 12.40
C ALA A 408 16.64 -23.57 12.79
N ALA A 409 16.64 -24.87 13.09
CA ALA A 409 15.44 -25.58 13.50
C ALA A 409 14.88 -25.01 14.82
N ASP A 410 15.75 -24.83 15.82
CA ASP A 410 15.38 -24.24 17.11
C ASP A 410 14.92 -22.78 16.96
N LEU A 411 15.66 -22.00 16.16
CA LEU A 411 15.39 -20.58 15.97
C LEU A 411 14.12 -20.31 15.16
N LEU A 412 13.84 -21.14 14.15
CA LEU A 412 12.69 -20.97 13.25
C LEU A 412 11.45 -21.78 13.70
N GLY A 413 11.50 -22.36 14.89
CA GLY A 413 10.39 -23.10 15.48
C GLY A 413 10.01 -24.37 14.71
N VAL A 414 10.97 -25.03 14.06
CA VAL A 414 10.74 -26.21 13.22
C VAL A 414 10.81 -27.48 14.06
N THR A 415 9.68 -28.19 14.10
CA THR A 415 9.54 -29.47 14.82
C THR A 415 9.42 -30.64 13.84
N ALA A 416 9.53 -31.87 14.36
CA ALA A 416 9.40 -33.09 13.55
C ALA A 416 7.99 -33.25 12.94
N VAL A 417 6.95 -32.81 13.64
CA VAL A 417 5.56 -32.80 13.17
C VAL A 417 5.02 -31.39 13.35
N GLY A 418 4.95 -30.63 12.25
CA GLY A 418 4.53 -29.25 12.32
C GLY A 418 3.02 -29.09 12.47
N ALA A 419 2.61 -27.92 12.98
CA ALA A 419 1.23 -27.62 13.34
C ALA A 419 0.27 -27.48 12.14
N PHE A 420 0.78 -27.20 10.93
CA PHE A 420 -0.04 -26.94 9.76
C PHE A 420 0.16 -28.02 8.70
N ALA A 421 -0.88 -28.83 8.47
CA ALA A 421 -0.85 -29.96 7.53
C ALA A 421 0.36 -30.92 7.76
N GLY A 422 0.82 -31.06 9.01
CA GLY A 422 1.99 -31.88 9.37
C GLY A 422 3.36 -31.22 9.09
N ALA A 423 3.38 -29.99 8.59
CA ALA A 423 4.58 -29.20 8.31
C ALA A 423 4.59 -27.87 9.10
N ASN A 424 5.73 -27.18 9.09
CA ASN A 424 5.96 -26.01 9.93
C ASN A 424 5.87 -24.72 9.09
N VAL A 425 5.16 -23.73 9.61
CA VAL A 425 5.34 -22.32 9.20
C VAL A 425 6.56 -21.80 9.96
N LEU A 426 7.51 -21.21 9.24
CA LEU A 426 8.73 -20.68 9.86
C LEU A 426 8.39 -19.43 10.69
N ARG A 427 8.86 -19.39 11.93
CA ARG A 427 8.67 -18.26 12.86
C ARG A 427 9.89 -18.12 13.76
N LEU A 428 10.30 -16.91 14.10
CA LEU A 428 11.37 -16.71 15.07
C LEU A 428 10.86 -16.95 16.49
N THR A 429 11.58 -17.78 17.26
CA THR A 429 11.23 -18.11 18.65
C THR A 429 11.67 -17.05 19.65
N GLU A 430 12.68 -16.25 19.32
CA GLU A 430 13.20 -15.15 20.12
C GLU A 430 13.73 -14.01 19.23
N THR A 431 13.86 -12.80 19.78
CA THR A 431 14.40 -11.64 19.02
C THR A 431 15.92 -11.78 18.81
N PRO A 432 16.48 -11.21 17.73
CA PRO A 432 17.93 -11.16 17.55
C PRO A 432 18.70 -10.54 18.73
N ALA A 433 18.11 -9.54 19.39
CA ALA A 433 18.65 -8.93 20.59
C ALA A 433 18.70 -9.91 21.79
N ALA A 434 17.65 -10.71 22.00
CA ALA A 434 17.63 -11.72 23.05
C ALA A 434 18.68 -12.82 22.83
N ILE A 435 18.83 -13.27 21.58
CA ILE A 435 19.86 -14.23 21.19
C ILE A 435 21.25 -13.66 21.48
N ALA A 436 21.50 -12.43 21.03
CA ALA A 436 22.75 -11.72 21.24
C ALA A 436 23.12 -11.65 22.73
N ALA A 437 22.16 -11.26 23.58
CA ALA A 437 22.33 -11.19 25.03
C ALA A 437 22.70 -12.55 25.65
N ARG A 438 22.07 -13.64 25.22
CA ARG A 438 22.33 -14.99 25.74
C ARG A 438 23.62 -15.61 25.22
N THR A 439 24.02 -15.31 23.98
CA THR A 439 25.22 -15.89 23.35
C THR A 439 26.48 -15.04 23.49
N GLY A 440 26.36 -13.81 23.99
CA GLY A 440 27.47 -12.84 24.03
C GLY A 440 27.88 -12.31 22.64
N ALA A 441 27.05 -12.50 21.62
CA ALA A 441 27.28 -11.95 20.28
C ALA A 441 26.69 -10.55 20.17
N THR A 442 27.06 -9.79 19.12
CA THR A 442 26.34 -8.56 18.81
C THR A 442 25.04 -8.88 18.07
N GLU A 443 24.00 -8.08 18.27
CA GLU A 443 22.72 -8.23 17.56
C GLU A 443 22.92 -8.22 16.03
N GLN A 444 23.81 -7.35 15.54
CA GLN A 444 24.17 -7.28 14.12
C GLN A 444 24.78 -8.59 13.61
N ALA A 445 25.62 -9.27 14.40
CA ALA A 445 26.19 -10.56 14.02
C ALA A 445 25.13 -11.66 13.97
N VAL A 446 24.18 -11.65 14.91
CA VAL A 446 23.03 -12.57 14.90
C VAL A 446 22.18 -12.38 13.64
N ILE A 447 21.81 -11.14 13.32
CA ILE A 447 21.02 -10.82 12.10
C ILE A 447 21.77 -11.23 10.84
N THR A 448 23.07 -10.99 10.78
CA THR A 448 23.89 -11.37 9.61
C THR A 448 23.89 -12.89 9.41
N ARG A 449 24.08 -13.67 10.48
CA ARG A 449 24.02 -15.14 10.41
C ARG A 449 22.63 -15.63 10.03
N LEU A 450 21.59 -15.07 10.64
CA LEU A 450 20.19 -15.40 10.36
C LEU A 450 19.83 -15.13 8.89
N ASN A 451 20.25 -13.99 8.33
CA ASN A 451 20.01 -13.66 6.93
C ASN A 451 20.73 -14.61 5.97
N GLY A 452 21.93 -15.08 6.31
CA GLY A 452 22.60 -16.14 5.56
C GLY A 452 21.81 -17.46 5.51
N ILE A 453 21.15 -17.83 6.62
CA ILE A 453 20.30 -19.02 6.68
C ILE A 453 19.02 -18.83 5.86
N ARG A 454 18.34 -17.70 6.05
CA ARG A 454 17.10 -17.38 5.34
C ARG A 454 17.29 -17.37 3.83
N GLU A 455 18.41 -16.83 3.35
CA GLU A 455 18.75 -16.83 1.92
C GLU A 455 18.94 -18.24 1.36
N ARG A 456 19.60 -19.15 2.10
CA ARG A 456 19.71 -20.57 1.68
C ARG A 456 18.35 -21.25 1.63
N LEU A 457 17.50 -21.02 2.63
CA LEU A 457 16.13 -21.55 2.65
C LEU A 457 15.31 -21.01 1.47
N ARG A 458 15.43 -19.72 1.16
CA ARG A 458 14.78 -19.09 0.01
C ARG A 458 15.22 -19.75 -1.30
N GLN A 459 16.53 -19.93 -1.51
CA GLN A 459 17.09 -20.55 -2.70
C GLN A 459 16.62 -22.01 -2.86
N GLU A 460 16.66 -22.82 -1.80
CA GLU A 460 16.18 -24.21 -1.84
C GLU A 460 14.67 -24.25 -2.18
N ARG A 461 13.87 -23.38 -1.56
CA ARG A 461 12.43 -23.28 -1.84
C ARG A 461 12.17 -22.97 -3.32
N GLU A 462 12.84 -21.96 -3.87
CA GLU A 462 12.66 -21.52 -5.25
C GLU A 462 13.12 -22.56 -6.27
N GLN A 463 14.15 -23.34 -5.96
CA GLN A 463 14.66 -24.37 -6.87
C GLN A 463 13.83 -25.65 -6.87
N ARG A 464 13.20 -25.99 -5.74
CA ARG A 464 12.55 -27.30 -5.55
C ARG A 464 11.03 -27.27 -5.67
N ARG A 465 10.40 -26.11 -5.50
CA ARG A 465 8.93 -26.01 -5.35
C ARG A 465 8.32 -25.18 -6.47
N ILE A 466 7.06 -25.49 -6.78
CA ILE A 466 6.26 -24.68 -7.70
C ILE A 466 5.87 -23.39 -6.95
N PRO A 467 6.19 -22.20 -7.47
CA PRO A 467 5.77 -20.95 -6.85
C PRO A 467 4.25 -20.73 -7.02
N PRO A 468 3.59 -20.04 -6.08
CA PRO A 468 2.21 -19.61 -6.27
C PRO A 468 2.08 -18.71 -7.51
N ALA A 469 0.87 -18.69 -8.09
CA ALA A 469 0.60 -17.83 -9.24
C ALA A 469 0.70 -16.35 -8.83
N ARG A 470 1.14 -15.50 -9.78
CA ARG A 470 1.12 -14.05 -9.61
C ARG A 470 -0.09 -13.49 -10.33
N ASP A 471 -0.82 -12.59 -9.67
CA ASP A 471 -1.79 -11.76 -10.40
C ASP A 471 -1.03 -10.67 -11.13
N ASP A 472 -0.84 -10.89 -12.43
CA ASP A 472 0.08 -10.12 -13.26
C ASP A 472 -0.42 -8.71 -13.59
N LYS A 473 -1.64 -8.34 -13.17
CA LYS A 473 -2.17 -6.99 -13.37
C LYS A 473 -1.44 -5.94 -12.51
N VAL A 474 -1.28 -4.76 -13.08
CA VAL A 474 -0.75 -3.56 -12.42
C VAL A 474 -1.92 -2.69 -12.01
N LEU A 475 -2.07 -2.46 -10.70
CA LEU A 475 -3.07 -1.55 -10.14
C LEU A 475 -2.42 -0.22 -9.78
N LEU A 476 -2.95 0.87 -10.35
CA LEU A 476 -2.37 2.21 -10.24
C LEU A 476 -2.21 2.65 -8.78
N GLY A 477 -3.29 2.63 -8.00
CA GLY A 477 -3.25 3.05 -6.59
C GLY A 477 -2.30 2.22 -5.73
N TRP A 478 -2.24 0.90 -5.90
CA TRP A 478 -1.36 0.03 -5.10
C TRP A 478 0.11 0.25 -5.46
N ASN A 479 0.41 0.47 -6.73
CA ASN A 479 1.73 0.88 -7.15
C ASN A 479 2.10 2.27 -6.61
N GLY A 480 1.14 3.20 -6.55
CA GLY A 480 1.33 4.50 -5.90
C GLY A 480 1.78 4.37 -4.44
N LEU A 481 1.11 3.51 -3.66
CA LEU A 481 1.53 3.20 -2.28
C LEU A 481 2.96 2.66 -2.23
N MET A 482 3.31 1.71 -3.10
CA MET A 482 4.65 1.13 -3.15
C MET A 482 5.72 2.16 -3.53
N ILE A 483 5.46 3.01 -4.52
CA ILE A 483 6.36 4.09 -4.95
C ILE A 483 6.60 5.07 -3.81
N ALA A 484 5.55 5.47 -3.08
CA ALA A 484 5.68 6.34 -1.92
C ALA A 484 6.58 5.72 -0.85
N THR A 485 6.38 4.44 -0.52
CA THR A 485 7.21 3.72 0.45
C THR A 485 8.65 3.58 -0.03
N LEU A 486 8.91 3.30 -1.31
CA LEU A 486 10.26 3.21 -1.86
C LEU A 486 10.99 4.56 -1.84
N ALA A 487 10.28 5.66 -2.12
CA ALA A 487 10.84 7.01 -2.03
C ALA A 487 11.21 7.35 -0.58
N GLU A 488 10.35 7.03 0.39
CA GLU A 488 10.64 7.19 1.82
C GLU A 488 11.82 6.29 2.27
N ALA A 489 11.85 5.04 1.81
CA ALA A 489 12.94 4.10 2.07
C ALA A 489 14.29 4.60 1.52
N ALA A 490 14.31 5.20 0.33
CA ALA A 490 15.54 5.74 -0.25
C ALA A 490 16.17 6.82 0.64
N VAL A 491 15.34 7.65 1.27
CA VAL A 491 15.79 8.72 2.19
C VAL A 491 16.22 8.13 3.54
N LEU A 492 15.38 7.29 4.16
CA LEU A 492 15.64 6.76 5.50
C LEU A 492 16.77 5.71 5.53
N ALA A 493 16.82 4.83 4.52
CA ALA A 493 17.82 3.77 4.43
C ALA A 493 19.10 4.20 3.71
N GLY A 494 19.08 5.32 2.98
CA GLY A 494 20.22 5.77 2.16
C GLY A 494 20.56 4.83 0.99
N ASP A 495 19.61 4.00 0.55
CA ASP A 495 19.82 3.05 -0.55
C ASP A 495 19.15 3.54 -1.84
N ASN A 496 19.99 3.92 -2.80
CA ASN A 496 19.58 4.48 -4.07
C ASN A 496 18.78 3.48 -4.96
N ARG A 497 18.87 2.17 -4.72
CA ARG A 497 18.09 1.16 -5.47
C ARG A 497 16.59 1.40 -5.32
N TYR A 498 16.14 1.82 -4.14
CA TYR A 498 14.72 2.10 -3.89
C TYR A 498 14.24 3.32 -4.66
N ARG A 499 15.05 4.40 -4.71
CA ARG A 499 14.73 5.59 -5.51
C ARG A 499 14.58 5.25 -6.99
N LEU A 500 15.55 4.53 -7.55
CA LEU A 500 15.53 4.16 -8.98
C LEU A 500 14.33 3.27 -9.32
N ALA A 501 13.94 2.36 -8.42
CA ALA A 501 12.75 1.54 -8.59
C ALA A 501 11.47 2.39 -8.56
N ALA A 502 11.37 3.34 -7.62
CA ALA A 502 10.24 4.25 -7.49
C ALA A 502 10.07 5.14 -8.75
N GLU A 503 11.16 5.75 -9.23
CA GLU A 503 11.15 6.59 -10.43
C GLU A 503 10.71 5.80 -11.67
N ARG A 504 11.28 4.60 -11.87
CA ARG A 504 10.95 3.74 -13.01
C ARG A 504 9.47 3.33 -13.01
N ALA A 505 8.95 2.93 -11.86
CA ALA A 505 7.54 2.58 -11.71
C ALA A 505 6.64 3.80 -11.97
N ALA A 506 6.97 4.97 -11.41
CA ALA A 506 6.18 6.18 -11.60
C ALA A 506 6.16 6.65 -13.07
N ASP A 507 7.28 6.57 -13.78
CA ASP A 507 7.33 6.90 -15.21
C ASP A 507 6.54 5.91 -16.07
N TYR A 508 6.58 4.60 -15.74
CA TYR A 508 5.74 3.62 -16.41
C TYR A 508 4.25 3.93 -16.22
N LEU A 509 3.81 4.17 -14.99
CA LEU A 509 2.41 4.46 -14.68
C LEU A 509 1.96 5.76 -15.34
N TRP A 510 2.78 6.82 -15.27
CA TRP A 510 2.48 8.10 -15.93
C TRP A 510 2.27 7.95 -17.44
N ARG A 511 3.02 7.06 -18.08
CA ARG A 511 2.95 6.82 -19.53
C ARG A 511 1.82 5.89 -19.95
N ILE A 512 1.55 4.83 -19.18
CA ILE A 512 0.60 3.79 -19.55
C ILE A 512 -0.80 4.08 -19.01
N HIS A 513 -0.91 4.49 -17.76
CA HIS A 513 -2.21 4.63 -17.09
C HIS A 513 -2.86 5.99 -17.35
N ARG A 514 -2.17 6.97 -17.92
CA ARG A 514 -2.73 8.29 -18.21
C ARG A 514 -3.25 8.36 -19.64
N ALA A 515 -4.52 8.69 -19.80
CA ALA A 515 -5.13 9.00 -21.09
C ALA A 515 -4.72 10.39 -21.60
N GLU A 516 -5.03 10.69 -22.86
CA GLU A 516 -4.70 11.97 -23.50
C GLU A 516 -5.37 13.16 -22.80
N ASP A 517 -6.63 12.99 -22.40
CA ASP A 517 -7.43 13.96 -21.66
C ASP A 517 -7.00 14.14 -20.18
N GLY A 518 -6.04 13.34 -19.71
CA GLY A 518 -5.56 13.37 -18.34
C GLY A 518 -6.33 12.49 -17.35
N SER A 519 -7.39 11.81 -17.79
CA SER A 519 -8.02 10.75 -17.00
C SER A 519 -7.06 9.57 -16.81
N LEU A 520 -7.29 8.79 -15.76
CA LEU A 520 -6.46 7.64 -15.42
C LEU A 520 -7.21 6.31 -15.63
N TRP A 521 -6.44 5.29 -15.96
CA TRP A 521 -6.84 3.90 -15.95
C TRP A 521 -6.36 3.24 -14.67
N ARG A 522 -7.22 2.43 -14.05
CA ARG A 522 -6.90 1.71 -12.82
C ARG A 522 -5.96 0.54 -13.08
N VAL A 523 -6.26 -0.24 -14.11
CA VAL A 523 -5.62 -1.54 -14.37
C VAL A 523 -4.78 -1.43 -15.63
N SER A 524 -3.61 -2.07 -15.63
CA SER A 524 -2.98 -2.50 -16.88
C SER A 524 -2.46 -3.92 -16.79
N ARG A 525 -2.46 -4.63 -17.93
CA ARG A 525 -1.91 -5.98 -18.05
C ARG A 525 -1.22 -6.10 -19.41
N GLY A 526 0.08 -6.46 -19.41
CA GLY A 526 0.88 -6.49 -20.64
C GLY A 526 0.88 -5.15 -21.41
N GLY A 527 0.86 -4.03 -20.67
CA GLY A 527 0.80 -2.67 -21.24
C GLY A 527 -0.57 -2.22 -21.76
N ARG A 528 -1.60 -3.06 -21.70
CA ARG A 528 -2.98 -2.70 -22.08
C ARG A 528 -3.76 -2.25 -20.86
N THR A 529 -4.38 -1.07 -20.94
CA THR A 529 -5.17 -0.52 -19.83
C THR A 529 -6.62 -0.97 -19.88
N SER A 530 -7.22 -1.08 -18.70
CA SER A 530 -8.64 -1.34 -18.52
C SER A 530 -9.14 -0.70 -17.23
N VAL A 531 -10.46 -0.52 -17.15
CA VAL A 531 -11.20 0.05 -16.01
C VAL A 531 -10.79 1.49 -15.65
N ALA A 532 -11.77 2.40 -15.67
CA ALA A 532 -11.52 3.79 -15.27
C ALA A 532 -11.01 3.87 -13.81
N ALA A 533 -10.03 4.73 -13.58
CA ALA A 533 -9.48 4.98 -12.25
C ALA A 533 -10.51 5.57 -11.29
N GLN A 534 -10.28 5.31 -10.00
CA GLN A 534 -11.11 5.76 -8.90
C GLN A 534 -10.38 6.81 -8.07
N LEU A 535 -11.10 7.44 -7.15
CA LEU A 535 -10.55 8.48 -6.27
C LEU A 535 -9.20 8.09 -5.65
N GLU A 536 -9.11 6.88 -5.09
CA GLU A 536 -7.87 6.41 -4.46
C GLU A 536 -6.69 6.27 -5.43
N ASP A 537 -6.93 5.96 -6.70
CA ASP A 537 -5.86 5.80 -7.69
C ASP A 537 -5.19 7.15 -7.96
N TYR A 538 -5.99 8.21 -8.09
CA TYR A 538 -5.49 9.58 -8.20
C TYR A 538 -4.77 10.03 -6.93
N ALA A 539 -5.39 9.80 -5.77
CA ALA A 539 -4.85 10.25 -4.50
C ALA A 539 -3.52 9.56 -4.15
N TYR A 540 -3.46 8.23 -4.20
CA TYR A 540 -2.24 7.48 -3.90
C TYR A 540 -1.13 7.73 -4.91
N PHE A 541 -1.44 7.83 -6.21
CA PHE A 541 -0.41 8.13 -7.20
C PHE A 541 0.08 9.58 -7.06
N GLY A 542 -0.82 10.53 -6.79
CA GLY A 542 -0.44 11.91 -6.47
C GLY A 542 0.48 12.00 -5.24
N GLN A 543 0.18 11.26 -4.18
CA GLN A 543 1.03 11.15 -2.98
C GLN A 543 2.41 10.56 -3.32
N ALA A 544 2.45 9.53 -4.16
CA ALA A 544 3.70 8.92 -4.60
C ALA A 544 4.60 9.91 -5.36
N LEU A 545 4.01 10.74 -6.21
CA LEU A 545 4.72 11.78 -6.94
C LEU A 545 5.21 12.90 -6.00
N VAL A 546 4.45 13.22 -4.95
CA VAL A 546 4.94 14.12 -3.89
C VAL A 546 6.14 13.50 -3.15
N ALA A 547 6.05 12.23 -2.77
CA ALA A 547 7.16 11.54 -2.09
C ALA A 547 8.42 11.48 -2.97
N LEU A 548 8.27 11.26 -4.28
CA LEU A 548 9.38 11.36 -5.24
C LEU A 548 9.94 12.78 -5.34
N TYR A 549 9.10 13.81 -5.33
CA TYR A 549 9.58 15.19 -5.26
C TYR A 549 10.40 15.41 -3.98
N ASP A 550 9.91 14.99 -2.82
CA ASP A 550 10.65 15.15 -1.56
C ASP A 550 12.01 14.43 -1.58
N ALA A 551 12.07 13.24 -2.18
CA ALA A 551 13.28 12.42 -2.27
C ALA A 551 14.29 12.92 -3.34
N THR A 552 13.83 13.54 -4.42
CA THR A 552 14.67 13.85 -5.61
C THR A 552 14.85 15.34 -5.87
N GLN A 553 13.92 16.17 -5.39
CA GLN A 553 13.78 17.59 -5.72
C GLN A 553 13.54 17.88 -7.21
N GLU A 554 13.16 16.88 -8.00
CA GLU A 554 12.81 17.10 -9.40
C GLU A 554 11.39 17.65 -9.54
N LEU A 555 11.28 18.91 -10.01
CA LEU A 555 10.01 19.63 -10.16
C LEU A 555 8.97 18.92 -11.04
N ARG A 556 9.41 18.00 -11.92
CA ARG A 556 8.51 17.19 -12.75
C ARG A 556 7.52 16.40 -11.90
N TRP A 557 7.94 15.88 -10.75
CA TRP A 557 7.11 15.04 -9.90
C TRP A 557 6.02 15.86 -9.21
N LEU A 558 6.39 17.01 -8.64
CA LEU A 558 5.43 17.95 -8.05
C LEU A 558 4.43 18.46 -9.10
N SER A 559 4.91 18.80 -10.30
CA SER A 559 4.04 19.26 -11.41
C SER A 559 3.05 18.19 -11.86
N ARG A 560 3.50 16.94 -11.97
CA ARG A 560 2.62 15.80 -12.28
C ARG A 560 1.58 15.57 -11.19
N SER A 561 1.98 15.65 -9.92
CA SER A 561 1.05 15.50 -8.78
C SER A 561 -0.03 16.59 -8.78
N ARG A 562 0.35 17.85 -9.02
CA ARG A 562 -0.59 18.97 -9.17
C ARG A 562 -1.63 18.71 -10.27
N ALA A 563 -1.18 18.27 -11.46
CA ALA A 563 -2.08 17.95 -12.57
C ALA A 563 -3.07 16.83 -12.22
N LEU A 564 -2.63 15.80 -11.49
CA LEU A 564 -3.55 14.73 -11.03
C LEU A 564 -4.55 15.24 -9.99
N ALA A 565 -4.13 16.09 -9.06
CA ALA A 565 -5.03 16.66 -8.06
C ALA A 565 -6.11 17.55 -8.70
N GLU A 566 -5.79 18.28 -9.77
CA GLU A 566 -6.78 19.06 -10.53
C GLU A 566 -7.85 18.16 -11.15
N VAL A 567 -7.44 17.11 -11.87
CA VAL A 567 -8.39 16.14 -12.47
C VAL A 567 -9.18 15.40 -11.39
N MET A 568 -8.55 15.07 -10.26
CA MET A 568 -9.22 14.45 -9.12
C MET A 568 -10.33 15.36 -8.55
N ILE A 569 -10.03 16.67 -8.39
CA ILE A 569 -11.03 17.64 -7.94
C ILE A 569 -12.18 17.74 -8.94
N GLU A 570 -11.87 17.83 -10.24
CA GLU A 570 -12.89 17.94 -11.27
C GLU A 570 -13.84 16.72 -11.32
N GLN A 571 -13.30 15.50 -11.25
CA GLN A 571 -14.10 14.29 -11.48
C GLN A 571 -14.86 13.79 -10.25
N PHE A 572 -14.32 13.99 -9.06
CA PHE A 572 -14.79 13.30 -7.86
C PHE A 572 -15.39 14.23 -6.80
N TRP A 573 -15.13 15.54 -6.85
CA TRP A 573 -15.61 16.48 -5.83
C TRP A 573 -17.14 16.52 -5.75
N ASP A 574 -17.65 16.56 -4.52
CA ASP A 574 -19.06 16.83 -4.26
C ASP A 574 -19.27 18.32 -3.95
N PRO A 575 -19.84 19.11 -4.88
CA PRO A 575 -20.08 20.53 -4.66
C PRO A 575 -21.16 20.82 -3.61
N LYS A 576 -21.98 19.84 -3.25
CA LYS A 576 -23.09 20.03 -2.31
C LYS A 576 -22.65 19.83 -0.87
N ASP A 577 -22.12 18.65 -0.56
CA ASP A 577 -21.83 18.21 0.82
C ASP A 577 -20.33 18.14 1.13
N GLY A 578 -19.46 18.49 0.16
CA GLY A 578 -18.00 18.44 0.29
C GLY A 578 -17.44 17.01 0.28
N GLY A 579 -16.11 16.89 0.23
CA GLY A 579 -15.44 15.60 0.06
C GLY A 579 -15.61 15.03 -1.36
N PHE A 580 -15.24 13.76 -1.53
CA PHE A 580 -15.08 13.13 -2.83
C PHE A 580 -15.86 11.81 -2.94
N TYR A 581 -16.57 11.65 -4.05
CA TYR A 581 -17.14 10.36 -4.45
C TYR A 581 -16.03 9.41 -4.91
N SER A 582 -16.20 8.10 -4.67
CA SER A 582 -15.20 7.10 -5.07
C SER A 582 -15.07 6.94 -6.58
N VAL A 583 -16.15 7.20 -7.33
CA VAL A 583 -16.17 7.08 -8.80
C VAL A 583 -16.64 8.37 -9.46
N SER A 584 -16.18 8.60 -10.70
CA SER A 584 -16.62 9.72 -11.52
C SER A 584 -18.10 9.56 -11.92
N VAL A 585 -18.71 10.63 -12.42
CA VAL A 585 -20.10 10.57 -12.94
C VAL A 585 -20.21 9.57 -14.09
N GLU A 586 -19.22 9.55 -14.98
CA GLU A 586 -19.22 8.69 -16.16
C GLU A 586 -19.07 7.20 -15.79
N SER A 587 -18.21 6.88 -14.82
CA SER A 587 -18.01 5.51 -14.34
C SER A 587 -19.19 4.99 -13.49
N ALA A 588 -20.05 5.87 -12.98
CA ALA A 588 -21.15 5.50 -12.11
C ALA A 588 -22.36 4.87 -12.82
N LYS A 589 -22.35 4.76 -14.16
CA LYS A 589 -23.50 4.26 -14.96
C LYS A 589 -24.06 2.91 -14.49
N TRP A 590 -23.20 2.05 -13.94
CA TRP A 590 -23.56 0.68 -13.54
C TRP A 590 -23.54 0.45 -12.03
N VAL A 591 -23.33 1.50 -11.23
CA VAL A 591 -23.37 1.42 -9.76
C VAL A 591 -24.67 2.07 -9.28
N PRO A 592 -25.49 1.42 -8.44
CA PRO A 592 -26.80 1.96 -8.03
C PRO A 592 -26.76 3.33 -7.36
N MET A 593 -25.61 3.70 -6.79
CA MET A 593 -25.34 5.02 -6.23
C MET A 593 -23.84 5.28 -6.16
N ARG A 594 -23.43 6.55 -6.27
CA ARG A 594 -22.06 6.97 -5.93
C ARG A 594 -21.96 7.08 -4.41
N VAL A 595 -20.93 6.46 -3.85
CA VAL A 595 -20.61 6.54 -2.42
C VAL A 595 -19.30 7.27 -2.21
N LYS A 596 -19.12 7.86 -1.02
CA LYS A 596 -17.84 8.42 -0.59
C LYS A 596 -17.12 7.40 0.27
N SER A 597 -15.92 6.98 -0.14
CA SER A 597 -15.07 6.15 0.71
C SER A 597 -14.46 7.00 1.81
N VAL A 598 -15.00 6.90 3.04
CA VAL A 598 -14.61 7.73 4.18
C VAL A 598 -13.96 6.97 5.33
N HIS A 599 -14.34 5.71 5.54
CA HIS A 599 -13.76 4.86 6.58
C HIS A 599 -12.53 4.13 6.06
N ASP A 600 -11.52 4.01 6.90
CA ASP A 600 -10.36 3.16 6.64
C ASP A 600 -10.77 1.68 6.75
N GLU A 601 -10.27 0.87 5.84
CA GLU A 601 -10.41 -0.59 5.90
C GLU A 601 -9.05 -1.22 6.15
N THR A 602 -8.54 -2.05 5.23
CA THR A 602 -7.12 -2.41 5.19
C THR A 602 -6.28 -1.24 4.67
N LEU A 603 -6.87 -0.39 3.83
CA LEU A 603 -6.24 0.80 3.26
C LEU A 603 -6.87 2.08 3.79
N ALA A 604 -6.10 3.17 3.73
CA ALA A 604 -6.62 4.51 3.97
C ALA A 604 -7.80 4.79 3.02
N SER A 605 -8.85 5.43 3.50
CA SER A 605 -9.99 5.75 2.64
C SER A 605 -9.58 6.70 1.49
N GLY A 606 -10.29 6.64 0.36
CA GLY A 606 -10.00 7.56 -0.77
C GLY A 606 -10.09 9.05 -0.37
N ASN A 607 -11.01 9.40 0.54
CA ASN A 607 -11.10 10.76 1.07
C ASN A 607 -9.94 11.11 2.01
N ALA A 608 -9.47 10.18 2.84
CA ALA A 608 -8.29 10.38 3.68
C ALA A 608 -7.05 10.64 2.81
N ALA A 609 -6.88 9.87 1.74
CA ALA A 609 -5.78 10.02 0.80
C ALA A 609 -5.85 11.34 0.01
N ALA A 610 -7.04 11.72 -0.47
CA ALA A 610 -7.24 12.99 -1.16
C ALA A 610 -6.96 14.19 -0.23
N PHE A 611 -7.43 14.14 1.02
CA PHE A 611 -7.15 15.14 2.03
C PHE A 611 -5.65 15.30 2.28
N ASP A 612 -4.94 14.19 2.51
CA ASP A 612 -3.49 14.19 2.69
C ASP A 612 -2.73 14.74 1.46
N LEU A 613 -3.10 14.32 0.24
CA LEU A 613 -2.52 14.84 -1.00
C LEU A 613 -2.65 16.36 -1.11
N LEU A 614 -3.86 16.89 -0.90
CA LEU A 614 -4.14 18.32 -1.04
C LEU A 614 -3.36 19.16 0.00
N GLN A 615 -3.28 18.69 1.23
CA GLN A 615 -2.47 19.34 2.27
C GLN A 615 -0.99 19.34 1.89
N ARG A 616 -0.46 18.20 1.45
CA ARG A 616 0.94 18.06 1.04
C ARG A 616 1.28 18.96 -0.14
N LEU A 617 0.39 19.04 -1.13
CA LEU A 617 0.54 19.95 -2.28
C LEU A 617 0.54 21.40 -1.84
N TYR A 618 -0.41 21.84 -1.00
CA TYR A 618 -0.43 23.21 -0.49
C TYR A 618 0.89 23.57 0.22
N ARG A 619 1.38 22.69 1.11
CA ARG A 619 2.63 22.92 1.84
C ARG A 619 3.85 23.10 0.94
N ARG A 620 3.90 22.40 -0.21
CA ARG A 620 5.02 22.41 -1.15
C ARG A 620 4.89 23.48 -2.24
N SER A 621 3.67 23.89 -2.58
CA SER A 621 3.39 24.79 -3.71
C SER A 621 2.89 26.18 -3.32
N GLY A 622 2.36 26.35 -2.10
CA GLY A 622 1.68 27.57 -1.66
C GLY A 622 0.30 27.80 -2.28
N GLU A 623 -0.20 26.89 -3.11
CA GLU A 623 -1.43 27.10 -3.83
C GLU A 623 -2.68 26.97 -2.95
N TYR A 624 -3.24 28.11 -2.58
CA TYR A 624 -4.35 28.21 -1.64
C TYR A 624 -5.59 27.37 -2.05
N ARG A 625 -5.83 27.16 -3.35
CA ARG A 625 -6.92 26.30 -3.85
C ARG A 625 -6.87 24.86 -3.31
N PHE A 626 -5.69 24.31 -3.08
CA PHE A 626 -5.55 22.97 -2.50
C PHE A 626 -5.86 22.97 -1.01
N ARG A 627 -5.46 24.02 -0.29
CA ARG A 627 -5.83 24.22 1.11
C ARG A 627 -7.35 24.33 1.28
N GLU A 628 -8.01 25.15 0.47
CA GLU A 628 -9.46 25.33 0.53
C GLU A 628 -10.19 23.98 0.34
N ARG A 629 -9.74 23.16 -0.62
CA ARG A 629 -10.32 21.83 -0.85
C ARG A 629 -9.97 20.84 0.26
N ALA A 630 -8.79 20.90 0.84
CA ALA A 630 -8.42 20.08 2.00
C ALA A 630 -9.29 20.41 3.22
N GLU A 631 -9.45 21.69 3.55
CA GLU A 631 -10.29 22.18 4.66
C GLU A 631 -11.76 21.78 4.46
N ALA A 632 -12.30 21.95 3.25
CA ALA A 632 -13.67 21.54 2.93
C ALA A 632 -13.87 20.02 2.99
N THR A 633 -12.84 19.24 2.63
CA THR A 633 -12.86 17.77 2.79
C THR A 633 -12.91 17.40 4.27
N LEU A 634 -12.01 17.95 5.09
CA LEU A 634 -11.99 17.69 6.53
C LEU A 634 -13.31 18.09 7.21
N ALA A 635 -13.89 19.23 6.83
CA ALA A 635 -15.19 19.68 7.32
C ALA A 635 -16.30 18.66 7.02
N SER A 636 -16.33 18.11 5.79
CA SER A 636 -17.31 17.07 5.40
C SER A 636 -17.18 15.77 6.19
N LEU A 637 -15.96 15.43 6.64
CA LEU A 637 -15.68 14.22 7.42
C LEU A 637 -15.87 14.43 8.93
N SER A 638 -15.83 15.68 9.40
CA SER A 638 -15.81 16.03 10.83
C SER A 638 -16.91 15.36 11.67
N PRO A 639 -18.17 15.19 11.21
CA PRO A 639 -19.20 14.50 12.00
C PRO A 639 -18.92 13.02 12.20
N GLY A 640 -18.42 12.35 11.15
CA GLY A 640 -18.04 10.94 11.24
C GLY A 640 -16.84 10.73 12.14
N ILE A 641 -15.85 11.64 12.03
CA ILE A 641 -14.65 11.64 12.88
C ILE A 641 -15.04 11.82 14.35
N ALA A 642 -15.90 12.78 14.69
CA ALA A 642 -16.31 13.00 16.07
C ALA A 642 -17.09 11.80 16.65
N ALA A 643 -17.88 11.11 15.82
CA ALA A 643 -18.68 9.96 16.24
C ALA A 643 -17.87 8.67 16.42
N ALA A 644 -16.88 8.43 15.56
CA ALA A 644 -16.09 7.19 15.54
C ALA A 644 -14.65 7.44 15.06
N PRO A 645 -13.81 8.15 15.83
CA PRO A 645 -12.53 8.68 15.35
C PRO A 645 -11.53 7.59 14.95
N ASP A 646 -11.58 6.40 15.57
CA ASP A 646 -10.75 5.24 15.24
C ASP A 646 -11.01 4.67 13.83
N ARG A 647 -12.14 5.00 13.19
CA ARG A 647 -12.43 4.62 11.79
C ARG A 647 -11.79 5.55 10.74
N PHE A 648 -11.15 6.63 11.19
CA PHE A 648 -10.56 7.70 10.37
C PHE A 648 -9.07 7.90 10.68
N ALA A 649 -8.37 6.86 11.14
CA ALA A 649 -6.98 6.91 11.55
C ALA A 649 -6.06 7.52 10.47
N ALA A 650 -6.29 7.25 9.17
CA ALA A 650 -5.50 7.84 8.09
C ALA A 650 -5.76 9.35 7.92
N THR A 651 -7.01 9.80 8.04
CA THR A 651 -7.33 11.23 8.05
C THR A 651 -6.70 11.91 9.26
N LEU A 652 -6.79 11.29 10.44
CA LEU A 652 -6.23 11.81 11.67
C LEU A 652 -4.69 11.80 11.67
N LEU A 653 -4.06 10.84 10.99
CA LEU A 653 -2.63 10.87 10.70
C LEU A 653 -2.28 12.11 9.85
N ALA A 654 -3.04 12.38 8.80
CA ALA A 654 -2.81 13.56 7.96
C ALA A 654 -3.10 14.89 8.70
N VAL A 655 -4.05 14.92 9.64
CA VAL A 655 -4.25 16.07 10.54
C VAL A 655 -3.05 16.22 11.48
N ASN A 656 -2.60 15.12 12.10
CA ASN A 656 -1.44 15.12 13.00
C ASN A 656 -0.17 15.59 12.29
N GLU A 657 0.14 15.05 11.10
CA GLU A 657 1.28 15.51 10.29
C GLU A 657 1.08 16.96 9.79
N GLY A 658 -0.18 17.36 9.55
CA GLY A 658 -0.62 18.71 9.26
C GLY A 658 -0.41 19.73 10.39
N GLN A 659 -0.34 19.28 11.64
CA GLN A 659 -0.17 20.13 12.81
C GLN A 659 1.26 20.07 13.37
N TYR A 660 1.85 18.87 13.40
CA TYR A 660 3.11 18.60 14.09
C TYR A 660 4.27 18.32 13.14
N GLY A 661 4.03 18.10 11.85
CA GLY A 661 5.06 17.75 10.86
C GLY A 661 5.04 16.27 10.46
N GLU A 662 5.59 15.98 9.29
CA GLU A 662 5.71 14.62 8.77
C GLU A 662 6.95 13.92 9.36
N VAL A 663 6.94 12.58 9.43
CA VAL A 663 8.17 11.81 9.75
C VAL A 663 9.11 11.83 8.54
N ASN A 664 9.85 12.93 8.38
CA ASN A 664 10.73 13.15 7.24
C ASN A 664 11.92 14.03 7.64
N ALA A 665 13.04 13.85 6.94
CA ALA A 665 14.20 14.74 7.01
C ALA A 665 13.94 16.10 6.37
N ARG A 666 12.84 16.23 5.63
CA ARG A 666 12.44 17.44 4.92
C ARG A 666 11.07 17.92 5.38
N ALA A 667 10.94 19.21 5.65
CA ALA A 667 9.68 19.89 5.94
C ALA A 667 9.56 21.16 5.10
N TYR A 668 8.32 21.61 4.93
CA TYR A 668 7.99 22.82 4.19
C TYR A 668 7.14 23.75 5.07
N ALA A 669 7.40 25.05 4.99
CA ALA A 669 6.73 26.11 5.72
C ALA A 669 6.50 27.32 4.82
N ALA A 670 5.95 28.38 5.39
CA ALA A 670 5.76 29.67 4.74
C ALA A 670 4.99 29.56 3.42
N GLN A 671 3.99 28.68 3.38
CA GLN A 671 3.20 28.40 2.15
C GLN A 671 4.10 27.96 0.99
N GLY A 672 5.06 27.07 1.24
CA GLY A 672 6.00 26.55 0.23
C GLY A 672 7.18 27.48 -0.06
N ASN A 673 7.28 28.64 0.59
CA ASN A 673 8.41 29.56 0.40
C ASN A 673 9.62 29.24 1.27
N LEU A 674 9.49 28.32 2.22
CA LEU A 674 10.60 27.84 3.04
C LEU A 674 10.63 26.32 3.02
N GLU A 675 11.79 25.77 2.67
CA GLU A 675 12.14 24.37 2.84
C GLU A 675 13.14 24.24 3.98
N ALA A 676 12.94 23.25 4.85
CA ALA A 676 13.88 22.89 5.90
C ALA A 676 14.29 21.43 5.74
N THR A 677 15.59 21.14 5.77
CA THR A 677 16.13 19.78 5.78
C THR A 677 17.03 19.58 6.99
N ALA A 678 17.03 18.38 7.58
CA ALA A 678 17.98 17.98 8.62
C ALA A 678 18.74 16.72 8.20
N GLU A 679 20.05 16.71 8.43
CA GLU A 679 20.93 15.60 8.06
C GLU A 679 21.97 15.35 9.15
N ILE A 680 22.23 14.08 9.47
CA ILE A 680 23.36 13.65 10.27
C ILE A 680 24.56 13.51 9.34
N ILE A 681 25.59 14.32 9.57
CA ILE A 681 26.81 14.33 8.77
C ILE A 681 27.92 13.44 9.34
N ALA A 682 27.90 13.18 10.65
CA ALA A 682 28.89 12.33 11.31
C ALA A 682 28.34 11.72 12.62
N TRP A 683 28.85 10.54 12.96
CA TRP A 683 28.65 9.86 14.24
C TRP A 683 29.97 9.76 15.00
N HIS A 684 29.94 10.01 16.30
CA HIS A 684 31.07 9.95 17.21
C HIS A 684 30.67 9.20 18.50
N GLY A 685 30.60 7.88 18.43
CA GLY A 685 30.07 7.06 19.52
C GLY A 685 28.59 7.39 19.79
N ASP A 686 28.29 7.90 20.98
CA ASP A 686 26.96 8.32 21.40
C ASP A 686 26.58 9.75 20.97
N SER A 687 27.47 10.45 20.27
CA SER A 687 27.24 11.80 19.76
C SER A 687 27.06 11.83 18.24
N ALA A 688 26.26 12.79 17.76
CA ALA A 688 26.02 13.03 16.33
C ALA A 688 26.20 14.50 15.97
N GLU A 689 26.79 14.73 14.80
CA GLU A 689 26.81 16.06 14.17
C GLU A 689 25.69 16.17 13.15
N LEU A 690 24.94 17.27 13.23
CA LEU A 690 23.75 17.54 12.46
C LEU A 690 23.89 18.85 11.70
N VAL A 691 23.34 18.88 10.48
CA VAL A 691 23.15 20.11 9.71
C VAL A 691 21.66 20.29 9.45
N ILE A 692 21.11 21.41 9.91
CA ILE A 692 19.77 21.89 9.55
C ILE A 692 19.94 22.97 8.49
N ARG A 693 19.43 22.73 7.30
CA ARG A 693 19.49 23.66 6.17
C ARG A 693 18.11 24.24 5.90
N LEU A 694 17.99 25.56 5.90
CA LEU A 694 16.80 26.28 5.46
C LEU A 694 17.05 26.86 4.07
N ARG A 695 16.08 26.76 3.18
CA ARG A 695 16.08 27.36 1.86
C ARG A 695 14.83 28.19 1.70
N LEU A 696 15.01 29.48 1.50
CA LEU A 696 13.95 30.47 1.34
C LEU A 696 13.87 30.91 -0.12
N GLN A 697 12.65 31.05 -0.63
CA GLN A 697 12.43 31.63 -1.94
C GLN A 697 12.85 33.11 -1.95
N PRO A 698 13.29 33.66 -3.10
CA PRO A 698 13.66 35.07 -3.20
C PRO A 698 12.58 36.02 -2.67
N GLY A 699 12.98 36.98 -1.82
CA GLY A 699 12.08 37.95 -1.17
C GLY A 699 11.44 37.47 0.14
N TRP A 700 11.69 36.23 0.55
CA TRP A 700 11.30 35.72 1.86
C TRP A 700 12.50 35.64 2.82
N HIS A 701 12.23 35.91 4.09
CA HIS A 701 13.20 35.87 5.18
C HIS A 701 12.57 35.33 6.47
N VAL A 702 13.42 34.95 7.42
CA VAL A 702 13.04 34.66 8.82
C VAL A 702 13.91 35.50 9.76
N ASN A 703 13.44 35.78 10.98
CA ASN A 703 14.29 36.45 11.96
C ASN A 703 15.48 35.57 12.35
N ALA A 704 16.62 36.18 12.64
CA ALA A 704 17.77 35.47 13.18
C ALA A 704 17.48 34.83 14.55
N HIS A 705 18.36 33.95 15.03
CA HIS A 705 18.19 33.32 16.35
C HIS A 705 18.30 34.33 17.52
N GLN A 706 18.94 35.48 17.26
CA GLN A 706 18.99 36.65 18.13
C GLN A 706 18.39 37.84 17.38
N PRO A 707 17.06 38.01 17.40
CA PRO A 707 16.42 39.18 16.82
C PRO A 707 16.87 40.47 17.55
N LEU A 708 16.85 41.60 16.85
CA LEU A 708 17.23 42.91 17.42
C LEU A 708 16.14 43.47 18.36
N GLN A 709 14.90 43.01 18.22
CA GLN A 709 13.75 43.40 19.02
C GLN A 709 13.16 42.18 19.76
N ALA A 710 12.77 42.37 21.02
CA ALA A 710 12.39 41.28 21.92
C ALA A 710 11.06 40.60 21.52
N GLU A 711 10.20 41.31 20.79
CA GLU A 711 8.87 40.85 20.39
C GLU A 711 8.91 39.94 19.15
N LEU A 712 10.05 39.89 18.45
CA LEU A 712 10.21 39.11 17.23
C LEU A 712 10.42 37.63 17.53
N MET A 713 9.81 36.78 16.70
CA MET A 713 9.96 35.33 16.83
C MET A 713 11.29 34.89 16.24
N ALA A 714 12.23 34.56 17.11
CA ALA A 714 13.53 33.99 16.76
C ALA A 714 13.40 32.67 15.99
N THR A 715 14.29 32.46 15.02
CA THR A 715 14.54 31.12 14.46
C THR A 715 15.23 30.27 15.51
N GLU A 716 14.59 29.17 15.91
CA GLU A 716 15.04 28.36 17.05
C GLU A 716 14.93 26.87 16.74
N VAL A 717 16.00 26.13 17.00
CA VAL A 717 16.03 24.67 16.92
C VAL A 717 16.13 24.10 18.33
N GLN A 718 15.22 23.19 18.65
CA GLN A 718 15.18 22.44 19.90
C GLN A 718 15.08 20.93 19.60
N LEU A 719 15.41 20.09 20.57
CA LEU A 719 15.06 18.67 20.48
C LEU A 719 13.54 18.49 20.61
N GLY A 720 12.97 17.59 19.81
CA GLY A 720 11.55 17.26 19.82
C GLY A 720 11.20 16.13 20.80
N GLY A 721 10.04 16.22 21.44
CA GLY A 721 9.47 15.15 22.27
C GLY A 721 10.04 15.01 23.69
N THR A 722 9.25 14.40 24.57
CA THR A 722 9.51 14.23 26.02
C THR A 722 10.10 12.86 26.40
N ARG A 723 10.76 12.14 25.46
CA ARG A 723 11.56 10.96 25.83
C ARG A 723 12.98 11.38 26.22
N PRO A 724 13.46 11.06 27.44
CA PRO A 724 14.85 11.25 27.81
C PRO A 724 15.70 10.30 26.97
N GLY A 725 16.71 10.83 26.31
CA GLY A 725 17.53 10.03 25.41
C GLY A 725 18.52 10.84 24.59
N TRP A 726 18.24 12.11 24.32
CA TRP A 726 19.16 13.01 23.63
C TRP A 726 19.27 14.35 24.36
N ARG A 727 20.46 14.95 24.29
CA ARG A 727 20.75 16.30 24.75
C ARG A 727 21.41 17.08 23.62
N MET A 728 20.99 18.34 23.44
CA MET A 728 21.70 19.29 22.59
C MET A 728 22.99 19.70 23.29
N VAL A 729 24.13 19.34 22.73
CA VAL A 729 25.46 19.66 23.27
C VAL A 729 25.90 21.05 22.84
N ALA A 730 25.75 21.34 21.54
CA ALA A 730 26.10 22.62 20.96
C ALA A 730 25.18 22.91 19.76
N ILE A 731 24.92 24.19 19.51
CA ILE A 731 24.24 24.64 18.30
C ILE A 731 24.88 25.95 17.84
N ASP A 732 25.18 26.00 16.55
CA ASP A 732 25.84 27.13 15.87
C ASP A 732 24.92 27.64 14.77
N TYR A 733 24.51 28.89 14.91
CA TYR A 733 23.69 29.60 13.94
C TYR A 733 24.58 30.52 13.09
N PRO A 734 24.29 30.69 11.79
CA PRO A 734 25.09 31.58 10.95
C PRO A 734 24.88 33.05 11.35
N GLY A 735 25.79 33.91 10.89
CA GLY A 735 25.66 35.36 11.04
C GLY A 735 24.41 35.88 10.34
N ALA A 736 23.72 36.85 10.98
CA ALA A 736 22.54 37.47 10.43
C ALA A 736 22.88 38.59 9.43
N VAL A 737 21.97 38.84 8.50
CA VAL A 737 22.00 40.01 7.62
C VAL A 737 21.11 41.09 8.22
N GLU A 738 21.66 42.28 8.46
CA GLU A 738 20.86 43.42 8.91
C GLU A 738 20.18 44.14 7.75
N ARG A 739 18.85 44.26 7.81
CA ARG A 739 18.03 44.91 6.78
C ARG A 739 16.96 45.80 7.40
N SER A 740 16.75 46.98 6.84
CA SER A 740 15.52 47.75 7.06
C SER A 740 14.49 47.36 6.02
N LEU A 741 13.30 46.95 6.46
CA LEU A 741 12.20 46.55 5.57
C LEU A 741 11.23 47.70 5.36
N GLY A 742 10.45 47.65 4.26
CA GLY A 742 9.54 48.74 3.89
C GLY A 742 8.47 49.08 4.94
N PHE A 743 8.16 48.16 5.87
CA PHE A 743 7.18 48.33 6.94
C PHE A 743 7.80 48.58 8.32
N GLN A 744 9.14 48.58 8.46
CA GLN A 744 9.83 48.73 9.75
C GLN A 744 11.04 49.67 9.60
N SER A 745 11.03 50.76 10.37
CA SER A 745 12.07 51.79 10.31
C SER A 745 13.39 51.37 10.93
N GLU A 746 13.35 50.45 11.89
CA GLU A 746 14.54 49.91 12.54
C GLU A 746 15.10 48.72 11.76
N PRO A 747 16.43 48.52 11.75
CA PRO A 747 17.02 47.33 11.15
C PRO A 747 16.55 46.07 11.88
N LEU A 748 16.45 44.98 11.12
CA LEU A 748 16.15 43.63 11.58
C LEU A 748 17.35 42.73 11.30
N ALA A 749 17.66 41.82 12.22
CA ALA A 749 18.60 40.73 11.98
C ALA A 749 17.86 39.55 11.34
N LEU A 750 18.16 39.25 10.08
CA LEU A 750 17.41 38.30 9.25
C LEU A 750 18.30 37.17 8.72
N TYR A 751 17.66 36.05 8.40
CA TYR A 751 18.20 35.02 7.52
C TYR A 751 17.44 35.01 6.20
N GLU A 752 18.17 35.01 5.08
CA GLU A 752 17.67 35.02 3.70
C GLU A 752 18.36 33.91 2.87
N GLU A 753 17.74 33.55 1.73
CA GLU A 753 18.27 32.54 0.79
C GLU A 753 18.56 31.16 1.40
N GLU A 754 19.83 30.80 1.63
CA GLU A 754 20.22 29.52 2.22
C GLU A 754 20.87 29.72 3.60
N VAL A 755 20.34 29.01 4.60
CA VAL A 755 20.76 29.10 6.01
C VAL A 755 21.25 27.74 6.45
N LEU A 756 22.46 27.67 7.02
CA LEU A 756 23.03 26.44 7.53
C LEU A 756 23.24 26.55 9.04
N ILE A 757 22.47 25.79 9.81
CA ILE A 757 22.57 25.67 11.27
C ILE A 757 23.25 24.34 11.58
N ARG A 758 24.31 24.37 12.38
CA ARG A 758 25.04 23.16 12.79
C ARG A 758 24.68 22.83 14.23
N ALA A 759 24.43 21.56 14.52
CA ALA A 759 24.09 21.11 15.86
C ALA A 759 24.89 19.86 16.23
N GLN A 760 25.19 19.71 17.51
CA GLN A 760 25.75 18.49 18.08
C GLN A 760 24.80 17.98 19.14
N VAL A 761 24.47 16.71 19.07
CA VAL A 761 23.59 16.03 20.02
C VAL A 761 24.29 14.80 20.59
N GLU A 762 23.97 14.46 21.83
CA GLU A 762 24.54 13.32 22.54
C GLU A 762 23.43 12.50 23.18
N ARG A 763 23.57 11.18 23.13
CA ARG A 763 22.64 10.26 23.76
C ARG A 763 22.80 10.28 25.30
N VAL A 764 21.69 10.32 26.04
CA VAL A 764 21.67 10.37 27.51
C VAL A 764 20.85 9.21 28.04
N GLY A 765 21.46 8.30 28.80
CA GLY A 765 20.80 7.13 29.40
C GLY A 765 21.50 5.79 29.10
N ASP A 766 20.91 4.68 29.54
CA ASP A 766 21.45 3.32 29.33
C ASP A 766 21.40 2.96 27.82
N PRO A 767 22.52 2.58 27.18
CA PRO A 767 22.57 2.37 25.74
C PRO A 767 21.80 1.11 25.33
N SER A 768 20.57 1.28 24.86
CA SER A 768 19.87 0.28 24.04
C SER A 768 18.98 0.98 23.00
N PRO A 769 19.08 0.70 21.69
CA PRO A 769 19.90 -0.28 20.98
C PRO A 769 21.12 0.33 20.24
N ALA A 770 21.94 -0.55 19.65
CA ALA A 770 23.22 -0.29 18.95
C ALA A 770 23.14 0.57 17.66
N VAL A 771 21.95 1.08 17.30
CA VAL A 771 21.74 1.95 16.13
C VAL A 771 21.08 3.24 16.58
N PRO A 772 21.44 4.38 16.00
CA PRO A 772 20.82 5.62 16.39
C PRO A 772 19.36 5.72 15.95
N ALA A 773 18.47 5.82 16.93
CA ALA A 773 17.14 6.38 16.77
C ALA A 773 17.23 7.80 16.17
N LEU A 774 16.24 8.17 15.35
CA LEU A 774 16.12 9.53 14.84
C LEU A 774 16.11 10.53 15.99
N VAL A 775 16.80 11.65 15.77
CA VAL A 775 16.83 12.78 16.70
C VAL A 775 15.75 13.77 16.25
N PRO A 776 14.52 13.73 16.78
CA PRO A 776 13.51 14.70 16.40
C PRO A 776 14.00 16.13 16.72
N LEU A 777 13.86 17.04 15.76
CA LEU A 777 14.20 18.45 15.92
C LEU A 777 12.94 19.30 15.72
N HIS A 778 12.61 20.15 16.70
CA HIS A 778 11.64 21.21 16.53
C HIS A 778 12.32 22.46 16.01
N LEU A 779 11.97 22.89 14.81
CA LEU A 779 12.35 24.17 14.25
C LEU A 779 11.16 25.14 14.38
N ARG A 780 11.33 26.19 15.17
CA ARG A 780 10.39 27.30 15.28
C ARG A 780 10.86 28.46 14.42
N ILE A 781 9.98 28.95 13.56
CA ILE A 781 10.28 30.03 12.61
C ILE A 781 9.07 30.95 12.46
N GLN A 782 9.34 32.18 12.02
CA GLN A 782 8.31 33.08 11.49
C GLN A 782 8.82 33.65 10.18
N ALA A 783 8.21 33.23 9.07
CA ALA A 783 8.59 33.70 7.75
C ALA A 783 7.83 34.98 7.38
N CYS A 784 8.58 35.93 6.83
CA CYS A 784 8.09 37.23 6.41
C CYS A 784 8.60 37.56 5.01
N ASN A 785 7.93 38.50 4.36
CA ASN A 785 8.42 39.21 3.18
C ASN A 785 8.24 40.72 3.39
N ASP A 786 8.59 41.54 2.41
CA ASP A 786 8.53 43.01 2.51
C ASP A 786 7.12 43.60 2.71
N ARG A 787 6.08 42.77 2.73
CA ARG A 787 4.67 43.21 2.84
C ARG A 787 3.95 42.64 4.04
N LEU A 788 4.30 41.43 4.49
CA LEU A 788 3.61 40.75 5.58
C LEU A 788 4.50 39.73 6.27
N CYS A 789 4.15 39.42 7.52
CA CYS A 789 4.64 38.27 8.26
C CYS A 789 3.54 37.20 8.39
N LEU A 790 3.91 35.94 8.21
CA LEU A 790 3.02 34.81 8.46
C LEU A 790 2.95 34.50 9.97
N GLN A 791 1.98 33.67 10.33
CA GLN A 791 1.91 33.12 11.68
C GLN A 791 3.16 32.27 11.96
N PRO A 792 3.67 32.26 13.20
CA PRO A 792 4.78 31.39 13.57
C PRO A 792 4.43 29.93 13.31
N GLU A 793 5.38 29.20 12.73
CA GLU A 793 5.26 27.78 12.42
C GLU A 793 6.27 26.98 13.25
N ARG A 794 5.87 25.77 13.63
CA ARG A 794 6.75 24.76 14.24
C ARG A 794 6.84 23.58 13.29
N LEU A 795 8.05 23.28 12.83
CA LEU A 795 8.35 22.13 11.99
C LEU A 795 9.02 21.06 12.83
N LEU A 796 8.61 19.81 12.63
CA LEU A 796 9.31 18.65 13.13
C LEU A 796 10.15 18.05 12.01
N LEU A 797 11.45 17.93 12.26
CA LEU A 797 12.42 17.36 11.34
C LEU A 797 13.03 16.11 11.94
N TYR A 798 13.21 15.10 11.11
CA TYR A 798 13.85 13.84 11.47
C TYR A 798 15.12 13.64 10.64
N PRO A 799 16.31 13.94 11.17
CA PRO A 799 17.54 13.98 10.40
C PRO A 799 17.80 12.70 9.58
N SER A 800 18.04 12.84 8.27
CA SER A 800 18.47 11.72 7.41
C SER A 800 19.93 11.35 7.66
N GLY A 801 20.35 10.12 7.31
CA GLY A 801 21.77 9.73 7.36
C GLY A 801 22.17 8.78 8.49
N ALA A 802 21.25 8.39 9.38
CA ALA A 802 21.51 7.40 10.44
C ALA A 802 21.98 6.02 9.92
N ALA A 803 21.70 5.69 8.66
CA ALA A 803 21.97 4.37 8.08
C ALA A 803 23.36 4.21 7.45
N ALA A 804 23.99 5.29 6.98
CA ALA A 804 25.23 5.21 6.19
C ALA A 804 26.46 4.86 7.05
N ALA A 805 26.48 5.27 8.32
CA ALA A 805 27.64 5.14 9.21
C ALA A 805 27.93 3.69 9.69
N TYR A 806 27.01 2.74 9.49
CA TYR A 806 27.21 1.33 9.89
C TYR A 806 27.39 0.37 8.70
N SER A 807 27.48 0.88 7.46
CA SER A 807 27.68 0.03 6.27
C SER A 807 29.13 -0.36 5.98
N ALA A 808 30.11 0.11 6.76
CA ALA A 808 31.51 -0.27 6.59
C ALA A 808 31.85 -1.58 7.33
N ALA A 809 31.30 -2.71 6.88
CA ALA A 809 32.02 -3.97 7.05
C ALA A 809 33.16 -4.00 6.01
N PRO A 810 34.39 -4.40 6.37
CA PRO A 810 35.49 -4.46 5.40
C PRO A 810 35.10 -5.47 4.32
N THR A 811 35.16 -5.03 3.07
CA THR A 811 35.16 -5.92 1.90
C THR A 811 36.24 -6.98 2.11
N VAL A 812 35.83 -8.18 2.51
CA VAL A 812 36.68 -9.36 2.45
C VAL A 812 37.02 -9.54 0.98
N GLY A 813 38.29 -9.33 0.65
CA GLY A 813 38.80 -9.43 -0.71
C GLY A 813 38.37 -10.76 -1.33
N LEU A 814 37.60 -10.65 -2.42
CA LEU A 814 37.49 -11.72 -3.39
C LEU A 814 38.90 -11.98 -3.90
N GLY A 815 39.48 -13.10 -3.44
CA GLY A 815 40.81 -13.52 -3.82
C GLY A 815 40.92 -13.63 -5.33
N ASP A 816 42.02 -13.07 -5.85
CA ASP A 816 42.52 -13.28 -7.19
C ASP A 816 42.52 -14.77 -7.55
N ARG A 817 41.55 -15.18 -8.37
CA ARG A 817 41.69 -16.35 -9.24
C ARG A 817 41.74 -15.84 -10.67
N GLU A 818 42.95 -15.68 -11.18
CA GLU A 818 43.37 -16.14 -12.52
C GLU A 818 44.79 -15.65 -12.85
N ARG A 819 45.77 -16.53 -12.64
CA ARG A 819 46.97 -16.59 -13.49
C ARG A 819 47.22 -18.04 -13.86
N LEU A 820 46.60 -18.47 -14.96
CA LEU A 820 47.17 -19.51 -15.80
C LEU A 820 48.22 -18.85 -16.69
N SER A 821 49.43 -19.37 -16.67
CA SER A 821 50.40 -19.18 -17.74
C SER A 821 51.23 -20.47 -17.90
N PRO A 822 51.68 -20.75 -19.13
CA PRO A 822 51.87 -22.11 -19.60
C PRO A 822 53.29 -22.60 -19.37
N ARG A 823 53.41 -23.88 -18.99
CA ARG A 823 54.43 -24.83 -19.45
C ARG A 823 54.16 -26.22 -18.92
#